data_AF-A0A1H1K7B3-F1
#
_entry.id   AF-A0A1H1K7B3-F1
#
_cell.length_a   1.000
_cell.length_b   1.000
_cell.length_c   1.000
_cell.angle_alpha   90.00
_cell.angle_beta   90.00
_cell.angle_gamma   90.00
#
_symmetry.space_group_name_H-M   'P 1'
#
loop_
_entity.id
_entity.type
_entity.pdbx_description
1 polymer ?
#
loop_
_entity_poly.entity_id
_entity_poly.type
_entity_poly.pdbx_seq_one_letter_code
_entity_poly.pdbx_strand_id
1 'polypeptide(L)'
;MRKPGQASEHSNNPRDVALERAEGVSQTVGASVESAAVIPLASGLASGNRAAELIARPGRSMLAEPPPRATYRLQFQKDFTFEDAIAIVPYLAQLGVSHVYASPVHKARPGSLHGYDVVDHTEINPELGGEEAFRRLSDALKKHGLGLVLDIVPNHVGVGADNGWWLSVLEWGELSPHAPAFDIDWDRLGANRKLVVPFLGSRYGVALEKGELNLSFDPDEGSFSVSHFEHRFPLCPLSYPIILDRALAASDEAATLGDVLAVSERLRVMGEESVADRRTAFPADAQLLKQELSRAVSASSALGQAVERAISMINGAHGVPESFGTLHRLLEAQSYRLAHWRVAASDINYRRFFDINGLAGLRIEEPEVFERVHATVFRLIREGRVNGLRIDHIDGLADPGGYLRSLQSAVGPGFFILVEKILEPGEDLRPWPIAGTTGYDMLNLIDGVLLNFEAAATFERIYRQTTGIEGSYPSFLRRAKVDVLETAFASELEALVSDLKRIADSDRHTRDYTVIAIRGALREIIARFPVYRSYIGNEEPLLEDRRLIEDTVTSAQKHSALPDRSVHAFITSALLDTMGAEDPGRPDPELVRRFRRRFQQLTGPVMAKGLEDTLFYRYARLLALNEVGGDPGRYGVTPAAFHAAIVRRVQHWPHAMIATATHDTKRGEDARARLLALSQQPEQWAEALRLWQTIASPHLAMIDDAEAPDANDQFIMLQALLGAWPTELLDREFDAQAAVAFGARMEGFLVKALREAKVHTSWVNPNEAYEAAAKELMRRLTAPNGRFLREFAPFARRLATLGMLAALARTVLKCTLPGVPDIYQGTEFWDLSLVDPDNRRTVDYTARSQALKQDEPADRLLARWSDGHIKQRILARILGDRAAAPVLYSEGDYHPLDASGPQTRHVLAFRRSNGPETLITAVCRLLGHVISADKLSPPRAFWGAATLPVPAGRWREVTTEREFVTDGSDYPIRKLFAKLPIAVLRSVI
;
A
#
# COMPACT_ATOMS: atom_id res chain seq x y z
N MET A 1 -4.94 24.77 -65.38
CA MET A 1 -6.01 25.25 -66.27
C MET A 1 -7.03 26.04 -65.43
N ARG A 2 -7.20 27.34 -65.73
CA ARG A 2 -8.31 28.30 -65.41
C ARG A 2 -8.93 28.36 -63.97
N LYS A 3 -8.33 29.23 -63.12
CA LYS A 3 -8.83 30.48 -62.43
C LYS A 3 -10.36 30.80 -62.34
N PRO A 4 -10.83 31.83 -61.57
CA PRO A 4 -10.52 32.31 -60.18
C PRO A 4 -11.74 32.99 -59.44
N GLY A 5 -11.51 33.67 -58.29
CA GLY A 5 -12.21 34.91 -57.87
C GLY A 5 -12.72 34.93 -56.42
N GLN A 6 -12.93 36.05 -55.71
CA GLN A 6 -12.37 37.42 -55.64
C GLN A 6 -12.90 38.06 -54.32
N ALA A 7 -12.33 39.16 -53.87
CA ALA A 7 -12.50 39.78 -52.54
C ALA A 7 -13.61 40.87 -52.43
N SER A 8 -13.80 41.36 -51.18
CA SER A 8 -14.30 42.69 -50.72
C SER A 8 -15.82 42.97 -50.86
N GLU A 9 -16.54 43.82 -50.10
CA GLU A 9 -16.29 44.82 -49.04
C GLU A 9 -17.65 45.39 -48.51
N HIS A 10 -17.62 46.15 -47.39
CA HIS A 10 -18.58 47.23 -46.95
C HIS A 10 -19.91 46.82 -46.27
N SER A 11 -20.51 47.56 -45.33
CA SER A 11 -20.20 48.73 -44.49
C SER A 11 -21.39 49.01 -43.54
N ASN A 12 -21.18 49.89 -42.55
CA ASN A 12 -22.14 50.79 -41.87
C ASN A 12 -22.72 50.42 -40.49
N ASN A 13 -22.13 51.08 -39.48
CA ASN A 13 -22.78 51.66 -38.28
C ASN A 13 -23.62 52.91 -38.72
N PRO A 14 -24.33 53.73 -37.88
CA PRO A 14 -24.40 53.78 -36.41
C PRO A 14 -25.79 54.16 -35.81
N ARG A 15 -25.92 54.22 -34.46
CA ARG A 15 -26.34 55.41 -33.68
C ARG A 15 -26.55 55.14 -32.18
N ASP A 16 -25.93 56.03 -31.39
CA ASP A 16 -26.06 56.27 -29.94
C ASP A 16 -27.44 56.77 -29.49
N VAL A 17 -27.79 56.59 -28.20
CA VAL A 17 -28.26 57.64 -27.25
C VAL A 17 -27.96 57.19 -25.80
N ALA A 18 -27.57 58.14 -24.96
CA ALA A 18 -27.06 58.04 -23.59
C ALA A 18 -28.06 58.48 -22.49
N LEU A 19 -27.59 58.42 -21.21
CA LEU A 19 -28.05 59.07 -19.96
C LEU A 19 -29.18 58.32 -19.20
N GLU A 20 -29.27 58.23 -17.86
CA GLU A 20 -28.79 59.07 -16.76
C GLU A 20 -28.89 58.34 -15.38
N ARG A 21 -28.33 58.94 -14.31
CA ARG A 21 -28.20 58.48 -12.90
C ARG A 21 -29.49 58.56 -12.07
N ALA A 22 -29.60 57.78 -10.97
CA ALA A 22 -30.19 58.23 -9.69
C ALA A 22 -29.79 57.32 -8.50
N GLU A 23 -29.53 57.94 -7.35
CA GLU A 23 -29.17 57.38 -6.02
C GLU A 23 -30.39 56.89 -5.23
N GLY A 24 -30.20 56.05 -4.20
CA GLY A 24 -31.23 55.77 -3.18
C GLY A 24 -30.87 54.66 -2.17
N VAL A 25 -30.94 55.00 -0.87
CA VAL A 25 -30.47 54.26 0.31
C VAL A 25 -31.56 53.38 0.95
N SER A 26 -31.14 52.26 1.57
CA SER A 26 -31.60 51.71 2.88
C SER A 26 -32.20 50.29 2.92
N GLN A 27 -31.53 49.47 3.74
CA GLN A 27 -31.93 48.34 4.59
C GLN A 27 -33.28 47.63 4.33
N THR A 28 -33.23 46.29 4.22
CA THR A 28 -33.91 45.39 5.17
C THR A 28 -33.45 43.93 5.03
N VAL A 29 -33.39 43.27 6.18
CA VAL A 29 -33.07 41.87 6.43
C VAL A 29 -34.14 40.95 5.84
N GLY A 30 -33.74 39.87 5.19
CA GLY A 30 -34.63 38.79 4.78
C GLY A 30 -33.85 37.57 4.32
N ALA A 31 -33.77 36.57 5.19
CA ALA A 31 -33.18 35.28 4.88
C ALA A 31 -34.00 34.55 3.81
N SER A 32 -33.34 34.06 2.77
CA SER A 32 -33.87 33.00 1.90
C SER A 32 -32.74 32.04 1.55
N VAL A 33 -32.88 30.83 2.12
CA VAL A 33 -32.15 29.64 1.74
C VAL A 33 -32.61 29.28 0.33
N GLU A 34 -31.76 29.51 -0.67
CA GLU A 34 -31.98 28.99 -2.01
C GLU A 34 -31.10 27.75 -2.24
N SER A 35 -31.80 26.68 -2.59
CA SER A 35 -31.32 25.36 -2.94
C SER A 35 -30.27 25.44 -4.06
N ALA A 36 -29.04 25.08 -3.74
CA ALA A 36 -28.06 24.72 -4.77
C ALA A 36 -28.57 23.47 -5.50
N ALA A 37 -28.94 23.65 -6.76
CA ALA A 37 -29.33 22.57 -7.66
C ALA A 37 -28.20 21.53 -7.74
N VAL A 38 -28.57 20.27 -7.52
CA VAL A 38 -27.70 19.10 -7.67
C VAL A 38 -27.33 18.99 -9.16
N ILE A 39 -26.10 19.38 -9.51
CA ILE A 39 -25.50 18.99 -10.79
C ILE A 39 -25.05 17.53 -10.63
N PRO A 40 -25.37 16.61 -11.56
CA PRO A 40 -24.92 15.23 -11.46
C PRO A 40 -23.38 15.17 -11.44
N LEU A 41 -22.82 14.61 -10.36
CA LEU A 41 -21.38 14.47 -10.11
C LEU A 41 -20.64 13.65 -11.19
N ALA A 42 -21.38 12.88 -12.00
CA ALA A 42 -20.86 11.99 -13.04
C ALA A 42 -20.36 12.66 -14.34
N SER A 43 -20.64 13.95 -14.60
CA SER A 43 -20.29 14.56 -15.89
C SER A 43 -18.78 14.76 -16.12
N GLY A 44 -17.96 14.70 -15.06
CA GLY A 44 -16.50 14.82 -15.13
C GLY A 44 -15.79 13.59 -15.70
N LEU A 45 -16.43 12.42 -15.69
CA LEU A 45 -15.87 11.18 -16.24
C LEU A 45 -16.10 11.03 -17.75
N ALA A 46 -17.02 11.82 -18.32
CA ALA A 46 -17.43 11.71 -19.73
C ALA A 46 -17.29 13.01 -20.56
N SER A 47 -16.86 14.14 -19.99
CA SER A 47 -16.70 15.39 -20.75
C SER A 47 -15.33 16.04 -20.53
N GLY A 48 -14.56 16.08 -21.60
CA GLY A 48 -13.35 16.89 -21.69
C GLY A 48 -13.70 18.38 -21.62
N ASN A 49 -12.86 19.11 -20.88
CA ASN A 49 -12.67 20.55 -20.92
C ASN A 49 -13.86 21.47 -20.58
N ARG A 50 -13.84 21.99 -19.35
CA ARG A 50 -14.03 23.43 -19.03
C ARG A 50 -13.64 23.74 -17.57
N ALA A 51 -12.37 23.51 -17.23
CA ALA A 51 -11.75 24.01 -15.99
C ALA A 51 -10.22 24.19 -16.17
N ALA A 52 -9.77 24.52 -17.39
CA ALA A 52 -8.35 24.52 -17.78
C ALA A 52 -7.67 25.90 -17.74
N GLU A 53 -8.26 26.93 -17.12
CA GLU A 53 -7.70 28.30 -17.14
C GLU A 53 -7.17 28.82 -15.79
N LEU A 54 -6.83 27.93 -14.85
CA LEU A 54 -5.98 28.24 -13.70
C LEU A 54 -4.81 27.25 -13.65
N ILE A 55 -3.96 27.25 -14.68
CA ILE A 55 -2.71 26.50 -14.67
C ILE A 55 -1.73 27.21 -13.71
N ALA A 56 -1.83 26.88 -12.43
CA ALA A 56 -0.68 26.87 -11.56
C ALA A 56 0.37 25.90 -12.15
N ARG A 57 1.65 26.20 -11.99
CA ARG A 57 2.77 25.39 -12.52
C ARG A 57 2.53 23.89 -12.22
N PRO A 58 2.77 22.97 -13.18
CA PRO A 58 2.56 21.53 -12.94
C PRO A 58 3.34 21.08 -11.69
N GLY A 59 2.62 20.50 -10.73
CA GLY A 59 3.12 20.04 -9.43
C GLY A 59 2.79 20.93 -8.23
N ARG A 60 2.68 22.26 -8.41
CA ARG A 60 2.34 23.17 -7.30
C ARG A 60 0.83 23.37 -7.21
N SER A 61 0.09 22.32 -6.84
CA SER A 61 -1.33 22.49 -6.49
C SER A 61 -1.40 23.41 -5.28
N MET A 62 -1.98 24.61 -5.43
CA MET A 62 -2.25 25.47 -4.29
C MET A 62 -3.30 24.77 -3.42
N LEU A 63 -2.94 24.48 -2.18
CA LEU A 63 -3.88 23.94 -1.22
C LEU A 63 -4.88 25.02 -0.81
N ALA A 64 -6.13 24.62 -0.59
CA ALA A 64 -7.18 25.55 -0.15
C ALA A 64 -7.01 25.93 1.33
N GLU A 65 -6.47 25.00 2.12
CA GLU A 65 -6.14 25.16 3.53
C GLU A 65 -4.63 24.93 3.74
N PRO A 66 -4.03 25.45 4.82
CA PRO A 66 -2.63 25.16 5.14
C PRO A 66 -2.39 23.65 5.22
N PRO A 67 -1.26 23.13 4.68
CA PRO A 67 -0.95 21.71 4.78
C PRO A 67 -0.79 21.27 6.24
N PRO A 68 -1.01 19.99 6.55
CA PRO A 68 -0.61 19.43 7.83
C PRO A 68 0.86 19.77 8.16
N ARG A 69 1.12 20.22 9.38
CA ARG A 69 2.50 20.51 9.84
C ARG A 69 3.28 19.23 10.12
N ALA A 70 2.57 18.19 10.55
CA ALA A 70 3.03 16.83 10.82
C ALA A 70 1.82 15.91 11.01
N THR A 71 1.97 14.64 10.64
CA THR A 71 0.96 13.59 10.80
C THR A 71 1.41 12.51 11.76
N TYR A 72 0.46 11.89 12.47
CA TYR A 72 0.70 10.72 13.34
C TYR A 72 -0.19 9.57 12.89
N ARG A 73 0.39 8.50 12.34
CA ARG A 73 -0.35 7.32 11.84
C ARG A 73 -0.82 6.45 13.00
N LEU A 74 -2.13 6.23 13.09
CA LEU A 74 -2.76 5.30 14.02
C LEU A 74 -3.37 4.11 13.26
N GLN A 75 -3.12 2.91 13.76
CA GLN A 75 -3.68 1.64 13.30
C GLN A 75 -4.88 1.27 14.18
N PHE A 76 -6.08 1.49 13.66
CA PHE A 76 -7.31 1.10 14.33
C PHE A 76 -7.61 -0.39 14.14
N GLN A 77 -7.94 -1.04 15.25
CA GLN A 77 -8.36 -2.44 15.31
C GLN A 77 -9.16 -2.67 16.60
N LYS A 78 -9.69 -3.88 16.79
CA LYS A 78 -10.46 -4.23 18.00
C LYS A 78 -9.73 -3.98 19.33
N ASP A 79 -8.39 -4.07 19.36
CA ASP A 79 -7.58 -3.86 20.57
C ASP A 79 -7.00 -2.42 20.65
N PHE A 80 -7.35 -1.55 19.71
CA PHE A 80 -7.04 -0.11 19.73
C PHE A 80 -8.11 0.65 18.92
N THR A 81 -9.21 0.97 19.60
CA THR A 81 -10.45 1.53 19.05
C THR A 81 -10.43 3.07 18.99
N PHE A 82 -11.53 3.69 18.55
CA PHE A 82 -11.66 5.16 18.61
C PHE A 82 -11.64 5.70 20.05
N GLU A 83 -12.14 4.96 21.04
CA GLU A 83 -12.10 5.36 22.45
C GLU A 83 -10.67 5.33 23.02
N ASP A 84 -9.89 4.31 22.66
CA ASP A 84 -8.48 4.22 23.04
C ASP A 84 -7.68 5.37 22.42
N ALA A 85 -7.99 5.74 21.17
CA ALA A 85 -7.39 6.90 20.53
C ALA A 85 -7.76 8.23 21.21
N ILE A 86 -9.02 8.40 21.66
CA ILE A 86 -9.44 9.59 22.42
C ILE A 86 -8.57 9.77 23.66
N ALA A 87 -8.25 8.69 24.38
CA ALA A 87 -7.43 8.75 25.58
C ALA A 87 -6.00 9.29 25.35
N ILE A 88 -5.46 9.14 24.13
CA ILE A 88 -4.12 9.62 23.78
C ILE A 88 -4.10 10.96 23.05
N VAL A 89 -5.24 11.52 22.64
CA VAL A 89 -5.32 12.83 21.96
C VAL A 89 -4.55 13.93 22.69
N PRO A 90 -4.63 14.08 24.04
CA PRO A 90 -3.84 15.09 24.75
C PRO A 90 -2.33 14.90 24.59
N TYR A 91 -1.87 13.64 24.56
CA TYR A 91 -0.46 13.32 24.33
C TYR A 91 -0.02 13.69 22.91
N LEU A 92 -0.82 13.37 21.89
CA LEU A 92 -0.50 13.71 20.50
C LEU A 92 -0.41 15.23 20.31
N ALA A 93 -1.33 15.99 20.90
CA ALA A 93 -1.28 17.45 20.89
C ALA A 93 -0.01 17.98 21.59
N GLN A 94 0.35 17.42 22.74
CA GLN A 94 1.57 17.79 23.48
C GLN A 94 2.86 17.45 22.70
N LEU A 95 2.86 16.35 21.95
CA LEU A 95 3.98 15.96 21.08
C LEU A 95 4.21 16.97 19.95
N GLY A 96 3.16 17.72 19.55
CA GLY A 96 3.26 18.80 18.57
C GLY A 96 2.84 18.41 17.15
N VAL A 97 2.23 17.23 16.96
CA VAL A 97 1.63 16.88 15.66
C VAL A 97 0.42 17.76 15.37
N SER A 98 0.02 17.87 14.10
CA SER A 98 -1.15 18.67 13.70
C SER A 98 -2.34 17.84 13.28
N HIS A 99 -2.10 16.59 12.84
CA HIS A 99 -3.13 15.74 12.28
C HIS A 99 -2.90 14.30 12.73
N VAL A 100 -3.99 13.60 13.06
CA VAL A 100 -3.99 12.14 13.08
C VAL A 100 -4.14 11.66 11.65
N TYR A 101 -3.32 10.69 11.26
CA TYR A 101 -3.47 9.93 10.03
C TYR A 101 -4.09 8.58 10.40
N ALA A 102 -5.39 8.43 10.16
CA ALA A 102 -6.14 7.23 10.52
C ALA A 102 -5.98 6.13 9.46
N SER A 103 -5.82 4.88 9.89
CA SER A 103 -6.09 3.70 9.04
C SER A 103 -7.54 3.67 8.55
N PRO A 104 -7.90 2.79 7.59
CA PRO A 104 -9.27 2.70 7.09
C PRO A 104 -10.29 2.48 8.23
N VAL A 105 -11.41 3.20 8.16
CA VAL A 105 -12.46 3.22 9.20
C VAL A 105 -13.78 2.58 8.78
N HIS A 106 -13.94 2.28 7.49
CA HIS A 106 -15.14 1.62 6.98
C HIS A 106 -15.23 0.20 7.54
N LYS A 107 -16.45 -0.35 7.57
CA LYS A 107 -16.69 -1.73 7.99
C LYS A 107 -15.85 -2.67 7.14
N ALA A 108 -14.93 -3.35 7.82
CA ALA A 108 -14.08 -4.38 7.25
C ALA A 108 -14.56 -5.75 7.71
N ARG A 109 -13.90 -6.81 7.26
CA ARG A 109 -14.23 -8.15 7.72
C ARG A 109 -14.13 -8.27 9.24
N PRO A 110 -15.01 -9.04 9.89
CA PRO A 110 -14.93 -9.25 11.34
C PRO A 110 -13.55 -9.72 11.79
N GLY A 111 -13.02 -9.10 12.84
CA GLY A 111 -11.69 -9.40 13.37
C GLY A 111 -10.51 -8.86 12.54
N SER A 112 -10.75 -8.02 11.52
CA SER A 112 -9.69 -7.38 10.74
C SER A 112 -8.77 -6.54 11.65
N LEU A 113 -7.46 -6.76 11.51
CA LEU A 113 -6.43 -6.03 12.25
C LEU A 113 -5.93 -4.78 11.50
N HIS A 114 -6.56 -4.43 10.36
CA HIS A 114 -6.04 -3.42 9.46
C HIS A 114 -7.06 -2.59 8.69
N GLY A 115 -8.27 -3.10 8.45
CA GLY A 115 -9.34 -2.36 7.78
C GLY A 115 -9.30 -2.29 6.25
N TYR A 116 -8.24 -2.77 5.59
CA TYR A 116 -8.13 -2.80 4.12
C TYR A 116 -9.10 -3.75 3.40
N ASP A 117 -9.60 -4.76 4.10
CA ASP A 117 -10.60 -5.71 3.62
C ASP A 117 -12.03 -5.20 3.86
N VAL A 118 -12.32 -4.01 3.31
CA VAL A 118 -13.63 -3.33 3.44
C VAL A 118 -14.74 -4.19 2.86
N VAL A 119 -15.85 -4.35 3.58
CA VAL A 119 -17.04 -5.08 3.12
C VAL A 119 -18.27 -4.20 2.97
N ASP A 120 -18.26 -3.01 3.58
CA ASP A 120 -19.31 -2.00 3.41
C ASP A 120 -18.75 -0.58 3.54
N HIS A 121 -18.82 0.19 2.45
CA HIS A 121 -18.39 1.60 2.43
C HIS A 121 -19.43 2.57 3.02
N THR A 122 -20.64 2.10 3.32
CA THR A 122 -21.72 2.92 3.88
C THR A 122 -21.70 3.00 5.40
N GLU A 123 -20.93 2.13 6.05
CA GLU A 123 -20.89 1.99 7.50
C GLU A 123 -19.46 2.18 8.06
N ILE A 124 -19.35 2.89 9.19
CA ILE A 124 -18.12 2.96 9.98
C ILE A 124 -18.03 1.70 10.85
N ASN A 125 -16.86 1.06 10.89
CA ASN A 125 -16.67 -0.25 11.47
C ASN A 125 -17.19 -0.34 12.93
N PRO A 126 -18.19 -1.21 13.22
CA PRO A 126 -18.70 -1.42 14.56
C PRO A 126 -17.65 -1.90 15.57
N GLU A 127 -16.66 -2.69 15.15
CA GLU A 127 -15.58 -3.18 16.03
C GLU A 127 -14.66 -2.05 16.51
N LEU A 128 -14.66 -0.91 15.83
CA LEU A 128 -13.94 0.30 16.26
C LEU A 128 -14.78 1.22 17.15
N GLY A 129 -16.05 0.87 17.40
CA GLY A 129 -17.05 1.67 18.13
C GLY A 129 -18.10 2.34 17.24
N GLY A 130 -18.06 2.12 15.92
CA GLY A 130 -19.03 2.66 14.97
C GLY A 130 -18.97 4.18 14.78
N GLU A 131 -19.97 4.72 14.06
CA GLU A 131 -19.99 6.13 13.67
C GLU A 131 -20.03 7.09 14.87
N GLU A 132 -20.76 6.75 15.93
CA GLU A 132 -20.84 7.59 17.13
C GLU A 132 -19.50 7.75 17.84
N ALA A 133 -18.71 6.67 17.95
CA ALA A 133 -17.37 6.75 18.52
C ALA A 133 -16.41 7.52 17.61
N PHE A 134 -16.52 7.35 16.28
CA PHE A 134 -15.75 8.16 15.32
C PHE A 134 -16.04 9.66 15.46
N ARG A 135 -17.32 10.04 15.61
CA ARG A 135 -17.72 11.44 15.83
C ARG A 135 -17.09 12.00 17.10
N ARG A 136 -17.12 11.24 18.23
CA ARG A 136 -16.45 11.62 19.48
C ARG A 136 -14.93 11.79 19.31
N LEU A 137 -14.27 10.89 18.57
CA LEU A 137 -12.85 11.03 18.26
C LEU A 137 -12.58 12.31 17.48
N SER A 138 -13.33 12.56 16.41
CA SER A 138 -13.21 13.79 15.61
C SER A 138 -13.40 15.05 16.46
N ASP A 139 -14.39 15.06 17.36
CA ASP A 139 -14.64 16.19 18.26
C ASP A 139 -13.52 16.38 19.30
N ALA A 140 -12.96 15.28 19.83
CA ALA A 140 -11.80 15.32 20.72
C ALA A 140 -10.55 15.87 20.00
N LEU A 141 -10.29 15.44 18.76
CA LEU A 141 -9.20 15.97 17.94
C LEU A 141 -9.36 17.48 17.74
N LYS A 142 -10.55 17.92 17.31
CA LYS A 142 -10.85 19.36 17.13
C LYS A 142 -10.66 20.16 18.41
N LYS A 143 -11.11 19.65 19.56
CA LYS A 143 -10.93 20.30 20.87
C LYS A 143 -9.47 20.54 21.22
N HIS A 144 -8.57 19.68 20.73
CA HIS A 144 -7.12 19.79 20.93
C HIS A 144 -6.39 20.43 19.74
N GLY A 145 -7.10 21.00 18.77
CA GLY A 145 -6.51 21.65 17.59
C GLY A 145 -5.85 20.68 16.62
N LEU A 146 -6.26 19.42 16.62
CA LEU A 146 -5.80 18.38 15.70
C LEU A 146 -6.81 18.14 14.58
N GLY A 147 -6.32 17.99 13.36
CA GLY A 147 -7.11 17.54 12.21
C GLY A 147 -7.01 16.02 11.98
N LEU A 148 -7.71 15.54 10.96
CA LEU A 148 -7.75 14.13 10.59
C LEU A 148 -7.48 13.93 9.09
N VAL A 149 -6.46 13.14 8.76
CA VAL A 149 -6.23 12.60 7.41
C VAL A 149 -6.73 11.15 7.41
N LEU A 150 -7.67 10.83 6.52
CA LEU A 150 -8.31 9.51 6.48
C LEU A 150 -7.75 8.66 5.33
N ASP A 151 -7.33 7.44 5.65
CA ASP A 151 -7.00 6.41 4.67
C ASP A 151 -8.26 5.79 4.05
N ILE A 152 -8.32 5.71 2.71
CA ILE A 152 -9.45 5.15 1.98
C ILE A 152 -8.98 4.12 0.93
N VAL A 153 -9.83 3.11 0.70
CA VAL A 153 -9.52 1.92 -0.12
C VAL A 153 -10.47 1.83 -1.33
N PRO A 154 -10.15 2.50 -2.45
CA PRO A 154 -11.03 2.53 -3.62
C PRO A 154 -10.84 1.35 -4.58
N ASN A 155 -9.71 0.65 -4.51
CA ASN A 155 -9.33 -0.35 -5.52
C ASN A 155 -10.07 -1.67 -5.35
N HIS A 156 -10.43 -2.06 -4.12
CA HIS A 156 -10.86 -3.42 -3.81
C HIS A 156 -11.73 -3.48 -2.54
N VAL A 157 -12.41 -4.61 -2.35
CA VAL A 157 -13.20 -4.96 -1.17
C VAL A 157 -12.89 -6.38 -0.71
N GLY A 158 -13.08 -6.65 0.58
CA GLY A 158 -13.05 -8.00 1.15
C GLY A 158 -14.20 -8.85 0.62
N VAL A 159 -13.93 -10.10 0.25
CA VAL A 159 -14.96 -11.06 -0.19
C VAL A 159 -15.21 -12.12 0.88
N GLY A 160 -16.48 -12.39 1.16
CA GLY A 160 -16.91 -13.27 2.25
C GLY A 160 -18.41 -13.22 2.47
N ALA A 161 -18.88 -13.89 3.54
CA ALA A 161 -20.29 -13.92 3.94
C ALA A 161 -20.82 -12.57 4.46
N ASP A 162 -19.92 -11.62 4.67
CA ASP A 162 -20.11 -10.31 5.25
C ASP A 162 -20.20 -9.19 4.19
N ASN A 163 -19.95 -9.50 2.91
CA ASN A 163 -20.05 -8.56 1.80
C ASN A 163 -21.31 -8.81 0.96
N GLY A 164 -22.32 -7.95 1.13
CA GLY A 164 -23.60 -8.07 0.42
C GLY A 164 -23.50 -7.94 -1.10
N TRP A 165 -22.57 -7.12 -1.62
CA TRP A 165 -22.37 -6.99 -3.08
C TRP A 165 -21.81 -8.28 -3.66
N TRP A 166 -20.83 -8.88 -2.97
CA TRP A 166 -20.23 -10.14 -3.37
C TRP A 166 -21.24 -11.30 -3.30
N LEU A 167 -22.01 -11.41 -2.23
CA LEU A 167 -23.07 -12.42 -2.10
C LEU A 167 -24.12 -12.29 -3.20
N SER A 168 -24.51 -11.07 -3.57
CA SER A 168 -25.43 -10.84 -4.70
C SER A 168 -24.83 -11.32 -6.03
N VAL A 169 -23.54 -11.10 -6.27
CA VAL A 169 -22.86 -11.60 -7.48
C VAL A 169 -22.73 -13.12 -7.48
N LEU A 170 -22.47 -13.74 -6.33
CA LEU A 170 -22.52 -15.21 -6.22
C LEU A 170 -23.93 -15.73 -6.55
N GLU A 171 -24.97 -15.11 -6.01
CA GLU A 171 -26.34 -15.58 -6.20
C GLU A 171 -26.84 -15.40 -7.64
N TRP A 172 -26.54 -14.27 -8.29
CA TRP A 172 -27.14 -13.88 -9.56
C TRP A 172 -26.18 -13.84 -10.76
N GLY A 173 -24.87 -13.96 -10.53
CA GLY A 173 -23.87 -13.84 -11.59
C GLY A 173 -23.97 -12.49 -12.30
N GLU A 174 -23.94 -12.52 -13.64
CA GLU A 174 -24.10 -11.34 -14.50
C GLU A 174 -25.44 -10.59 -14.31
N LEU A 175 -26.47 -11.26 -13.77
CA LEU A 175 -27.77 -10.62 -13.50
C LEU A 175 -27.75 -9.79 -12.20
N SER A 176 -26.70 -9.89 -11.40
CA SER A 176 -26.59 -9.11 -10.15
C SER A 176 -26.50 -7.61 -10.46
N PRO A 177 -27.25 -6.74 -9.75
CA PRO A 177 -27.09 -5.29 -9.88
C PRO A 177 -25.70 -4.81 -9.42
N HIS A 178 -24.95 -5.67 -8.71
CA HIS A 178 -23.59 -5.38 -8.26
C HIS A 178 -22.51 -5.98 -9.17
N ALA A 179 -22.86 -6.79 -10.19
CA ALA A 179 -21.85 -7.36 -11.09
C ALA A 179 -21.00 -6.30 -11.81
N PRO A 180 -21.54 -5.17 -12.28
CA PRO A 180 -20.73 -4.11 -12.90
C PRO A 180 -19.69 -3.47 -11.98
N ALA A 181 -19.87 -3.58 -10.65
CA ALA A 181 -18.95 -3.01 -9.68
C ALA A 181 -17.61 -3.77 -9.60
N PHE A 182 -17.59 -5.04 -10.00
CA PHE A 182 -16.41 -5.89 -9.95
C PHE A 182 -15.79 -6.08 -11.34
N ASP A 183 -14.46 -6.23 -11.39
CA ASP A 183 -13.74 -6.55 -12.63
C ASP A 183 -13.70 -8.08 -12.82
N ILE A 184 -14.75 -8.63 -13.44
CA ILE A 184 -14.93 -10.07 -13.69
C ILE A 184 -14.85 -10.37 -15.19
N ASP A 185 -14.01 -11.34 -15.54
CA ASP A 185 -13.89 -11.92 -16.87
C ASP A 185 -14.80 -13.16 -17.03
N TRP A 186 -16.06 -12.91 -17.35
CA TRP A 186 -17.06 -13.98 -17.53
C TRP A 186 -16.74 -14.93 -18.70
N ASP A 187 -16.05 -14.41 -19.72
CA ASP A 187 -15.67 -15.15 -20.94
C ASP A 187 -14.35 -15.91 -20.78
N ARG A 188 -13.75 -15.92 -19.58
CA ARG A 188 -12.50 -16.63 -19.32
C ARG A 188 -12.67 -18.13 -19.62
N LEU A 189 -11.71 -18.70 -20.34
CA LEU A 189 -11.66 -20.13 -20.59
C LEU A 189 -11.64 -20.89 -19.26
N GLY A 190 -12.56 -21.87 -19.10
CA GLY A 190 -12.71 -22.64 -17.86
C GLY A 190 -13.64 -22.02 -16.81
N ALA A 191 -14.03 -20.75 -16.97
CA ALA A 191 -15.04 -20.12 -16.12
C ALA A 191 -16.48 -20.48 -16.55
N ASN A 192 -16.72 -20.74 -17.84
CA ASN A 192 -18.03 -21.10 -18.39
C ASN A 192 -19.15 -20.12 -17.98
N ARG A 193 -18.87 -18.81 -18.02
CA ARG A 193 -19.76 -17.73 -17.54
C ARG A 193 -20.15 -17.82 -16.05
N LYS A 194 -19.34 -18.52 -15.25
CA LYS A 194 -19.46 -18.58 -13.80
C LYS A 194 -18.35 -17.80 -13.14
N LEU A 195 -18.62 -17.26 -11.97
CA LEU A 195 -17.59 -16.73 -11.08
C LEU A 195 -16.79 -17.89 -10.47
N VAL A 196 -15.47 -17.92 -10.66
CA VAL A 196 -14.61 -18.97 -10.09
C VAL A 196 -14.27 -18.61 -8.63
N VAL A 197 -14.60 -19.50 -7.71
CA VAL A 197 -14.58 -19.25 -6.25
C VAL A 197 -13.61 -20.24 -5.58
N PRO A 198 -12.30 -19.91 -5.51
CA PRO A 198 -11.25 -20.83 -5.07
C PRO A 198 -11.06 -20.80 -3.55
N PHE A 199 -12.04 -21.28 -2.79
CA PHE A 199 -12.02 -21.28 -1.31
C PHE A 199 -12.12 -22.69 -0.69
N LEU A 200 -12.14 -23.75 -1.50
CA LEU A 200 -12.16 -25.11 -0.95
C LEU A 200 -10.77 -25.52 -0.46
N GLY A 201 -10.71 -26.15 0.72
CA GLY A 201 -9.48 -26.69 1.30
C GLY A 201 -8.98 -27.97 0.63
N SER A 202 -9.86 -28.66 -0.11
CA SER A 202 -9.55 -29.85 -0.90
C SER A 202 -10.15 -29.74 -2.33
N ARG A 203 -9.91 -30.74 -3.19
CA ARG A 203 -10.50 -30.77 -4.53
C ARG A 203 -12.02 -30.90 -4.42
N TYR A 204 -12.76 -30.23 -5.31
CA TYR A 204 -14.23 -30.18 -5.29
C TYR A 204 -14.92 -31.51 -4.98
N GLY A 205 -14.61 -32.58 -5.74
CA GLY A 205 -15.22 -33.89 -5.52
C GLY A 205 -14.94 -34.47 -4.14
N VAL A 206 -13.72 -34.28 -3.62
CA VAL A 206 -13.35 -34.73 -2.27
C VAL A 206 -14.10 -33.94 -1.20
N ALA A 207 -14.19 -32.61 -1.33
CA ALA A 207 -14.94 -31.78 -0.39
C ALA A 207 -16.44 -32.15 -0.38
N LEU A 208 -17.00 -32.39 -1.57
CA LEU A 208 -18.39 -32.84 -1.73
C LEU A 208 -18.62 -34.20 -1.05
N GLU A 209 -17.84 -35.22 -1.39
CA GLU A 209 -18.03 -36.60 -0.90
C GLU A 209 -17.74 -36.77 0.60
N LYS A 210 -16.95 -35.86 1.18
CA LYS A 210 -16.75 -35.77 2.64
C LYS A 210 -17.90 -35.08 3.38
N GLY A 211 -18.86 -34.48 2.67
CA GLY A 211 -19.91 -33.66 3.29
C GLY A 211 -19.38 -32.34 3.86
N GLU A 212 -18.26 -31.81 3.34
CA GLU A 212 -17.73 -30.49 3.74
C GLU A 212 -18.59 -29.34 3.15
N LEU A 213 -19.42 -29.64 2.14
CA LEU A 213 -20.38 -28.72 1.51
C LEU A 213 -21.79 -29.00 2.02
N ASN A 214 -22.36 -28.08 2.79
CA ASN A 214 -23.65 -28.29 3.46
C ASN A 214 -24.69 -27.28 2.99
N LEU A 215 -25.72 -27.76 2.28
CA LEU A 215 -26.93 -27.00 1.99
C LEU A 215 -27.71 -26.74 3.28
N SER A 216 -28.22 -25.53 3.42
CA SER A 216 -29.07 -25.08 4.53
C SER A 216 -30.13 -24.09 4.03
N PHE A 217 -31.18 -23.91 4.83
CA PHE A 217 -32.24 -22.94 4.60
C PHE A 217 -32.24 -21.93 5.75
N ASP A 218 -32.29 -20.66 5.40
CA ASP A 218 -32.46 -19.55 6.34
C ASP A 218 -33.96 -19.18 6.38
N PRO A 219 -34.67 -19.45 7.49
CA PRO A 219 -36.09 -19.17 7.61
C PRO A 219 -36.41 -17.67 7.68
N ASP A 220 -35.47 -16.85 8.14
CA ASP A 220 -35.66 -15.40 8.28
C ASP A 220 -35.51 -14.70 6.92
N GLU A 221 -34.58 -15.18 6.09
CA GLU A 221 -34.38 -14.66 4.74
C GLU A 221 -35.23 -15.36 3.68
N GLY A 222 -35.71 -16.58 3.95
CA GLY A 222 -36.35 -17.44 2.96
C GLY A 222 -35.39 -17.87 1.84
N SER A 223 -34.11 -18.03 2.19
CA SER A 223 -33.02 -18.26 1.24
C SER A 223 -32.32 -19.60 1.49
N PHE A 224 -31.77 -20.20 0.44
CA PHE A 224 -30.92 -21.39 0.56
C PHE A 224 -29.46 -21.01 0.34
N SER A 225 -28.55 -21.62 1.09
CA SER A 225 -27.10 -21.42 0.96
C SER A 225 -26.34 -22.73 1.14
N VAL A 226 -25.22 -22.90 0.43
CA VAL A 226 -24.21 -23.91 0.75
C VAL A 226 -23.12 -23.28 1.60
N SER A 227 -22.77 -23.92 2.70
CA SER A 227 -21.67 -23.50 3.57
C SER A 227 -20.47 -24.45 3.45
N HIS A 228 -19.27 -23.88 3.57
CA HIS A 228 -18.00 -24.59 3.68
C HIS A 228 -17.15 -23.89 4.74
N PHE A 229 -17.09 -24.47 5.94
CA PHE A 229 -16.53 -23.82 7.13
C PHE A 229 -17.14 -22.41 7.32
N GLU A 230 -16.33 -21.35 7.32
CA GLU A 230 -16.74 -19.95 7.46
C GLU A 230 -17.36 -19.34 6.19
N HIS A 231 -17.26 -20.01 5.04
CA HIS A 231 -17.76 -19.47 3.78
C HIS A 231 -19.22 -19.81 3.55
N ARG A 232 -20.01 -18.81 3.15
CA ARG A 232 -21.41 -18.91 2.74
C ARG A 232 -21.52 -18.66 1.23
N PHE A 233 -22.19 -19.57 0.52
CA PHE A 233 -22.45 -19.45 -0.91
C PHE A 233 -23.97 -19.51 -1.17
N PRO A 234 -24.62 -18.37 -1.48
CA PRO A 234 -26.06 -18.30 -1.68
C PRO A 234 -26.47 -18.99 -2.97
N LEU A 235 -27.59 -19.72 -2.95
CA LEU A 235 -28.12 -20.36 -4.15
C LEU A 235 -28.98 -19.38 -4.94
N CYS A 236 -28.82 -19.39 -6.27
CA CYS A 236 -29.70 -18.70 -7.18
C CYS A 236 -31.15 -19.17 -6.98
N PRO A 237 -32.12 -18.28 -6.71
CA PRO A 237 -33.52 -18.64 -6.50
C PRO A 237 -34.15 -19.43 -7.64
N LEU A 238 -33.67 -19.24 -8.88
CA LEU A 238 -34.12 -20.01 -10.05
C LEU A 238 -33.84 -21.52 -9.91
N SER A 239 -32.95 -21.92 -8.99
CA SER A 239 -32.65 -23.33 -8.68
C SER A 239 -33.46 -23.89 -7.50
N TYR A 240 -34.21 -23.07 -6.77
CA TYR A 240 -35.00 -23.53 -5.60
C TYR A 240 -36.05 -24.59 -5.94
N PRO A 241 -36.70 -24.62 -7.12
CA PRO A 241 -37.62 -25.70 -7.48
C PRO A 241 -37.03 -27.11 -7.30
N ILE A 242 -35.71 -27.30 -7.49
CA ILE A 242 -35.01 -28.58 -7.25
C ILE A 242 -35.18 -29.04 -5.79
N ILE A 243 -35.19 -28.11 -4.84
CA ILE A 243 -35.33 -28.36 -3.40
C ILE A 243 -36.81 -28.40 -3.01
N LEU A 244 -37.57 -27.38 -3.43
CA LEU A 244 -38.98 -27.20 -3.05
C LEU A 244 -39.84 -28.36 -3.53
N ASP A 245 -39.65 -28.86 -4.75
CA ASP A 245 -40.43 -29.99 -5.27
C ASP A 245 -40.20 -31.27 -4.44
N ARG A 246 -38.99 -31.47 -3.90
CA ARG A 246 -38.68 -32.57 -2.98
C ARG A 246 -39.32 -32.38 -1.61
N ALA A 247 -39.32 -31.15 -1.10
CA ALA A 247 -39.99 -30.82 0.15
C ALA A 247 -41.51 -31.03 0.04
N LEU A 248 -42.12 -30.59 -1.07
CA LEU A 248 -43.53 -30.81 -1.38
C LEU A 248 -43.85 -32.31 -1.49
N ALA A 249 -42.99 -33.11 -2.13
CA ALA A 249 -43.17 -34.56 -2.26
C ALA A 249 -42.96 -35.32 -0.94
N ALA A 250 -42.21 -34.76 0.01
CA ALA A 250 -41.94 -35.34 1.33
C ALA A 250 -42.89 -34.83 2.43
N SER A 251 -43.95 -34.10 2.05
CA SER A 251 -44.95 -33.53 2.97
C SER A 251 -46.30 -34.25 2.82
N ASP A 252 -46.88 -34.66 3.94
CA ASP A 252 -48.17 -35.37 3.99
C ASP A 252 -49.38 -34.43 4.18
N GLU A 253 -49.16 -33.11 4.33
CA GLU A 253 -50.22 -32.13 4.62
C GLU A 253 -50.57 -31.25 3.40
N ALA A 254 -51.63 -31.63 2.67
CA ALA A 254 -52.06 -30.94 1.45
C ALA A 254 -52.46 -29.46 1.64
N ALA A 255 -52.89 -29.06 2.84
CA ALA A 255 -53.44 -27.74 3.13
C ALA A 255 -52.39 -26.60 3.21
N THR A 256 -51.11 -26.94 3.42
CA THR A 256 -50.00 -25.97 3.58
C THR A 256 -49.05 -25.91 2.37
N LEU A 257 -49.38 -26.60 1.27
CA LEU A 257 -48.51 -26.71 0.08
C LEU A 257 -48.73 -25.59 -0.96
N GLY A 258 -49.89 -24.92 -0.93
CA GLY A 258 -50.31 -23.98 -1.98
C GLY A 258 -49.34 -22.82 -2.21
N ASP A 259 -48.89 -22.17 -1.13
CA ASP A 259 -48.00 -21.01 -1.21
C ASP A 259 -46.59 -21.40 -1.71
N VAL A 260 -46.04 -22.52 -1.23
CA VAL A 260 -44.72 -23.01 -1.67
C VAL A 260 -44.77 -23.53 -3.11
N LEU A 261 -45.85 -24.18 -3.52
CA LEU A 261 -46.06 -24.57 -4.91
C LEU A 261 -46.14 -23.35 -5.81
N ALA A 262 -46.86 -22.30 -5.40
CA ALA A 262 -46.94 -21.05 -6.15
C ALA A 262 -45.56 -20.37 -6.29
N VAL A 263 -44.76 -20.35 -5.22
CA VAL A 263 -43.38 -19.86 -5.27
C VAL A 263 -42.52 -20.70 -6.21
N SER A 264 -42.57 -22.04 -6.10
CA SER A 264 -41.81 -22.97 -6.97
C SER A 264 -42.14 -22.76 -8.46
N GLU A 265 -43.43 -22.68 -8.80
CA GLU A 265 -43.88 -22.46 -10.18
C GLU A 265 -43.49 -21.08 -10.71
N ARG A 266 -43.61 -20.01 -9.91
CA ARG A 266 -43.16 -18.66 -10.31
C ARG A 266 -41.66 -18.64 -10.60
N LEU A 267 -40.84 -19.27 -9.74
CA LEU A 267 -39.39 -19.37 -9.96
C LEU A 267 -39.05 -20.19 -11.21
N ARG A 268 -39.82 -21.25 -11.50
CA ARG A 268 -39.67 -22.05 -12.72
C ARG A 268 -39.95 -21.22 -13.97
N VAL A 269 -41.07 -20.50 -13.99
CA VAL A 269 -41.45 -19.59 -15.10
C VAL A 269 -40.39 -18.50 -15.30
N MET A 270 -39.87 -17.92 -14.22
CA MET A 270 -38.75 -16.96 -14.31
C MET A 270 -37.52 -17.59 -14.95
N GLY A 271 -37.17 -18.83 -14.59
CA GLY A 271 -36.03 -19.55 -15.15
C GLY A 271 -36.13 -19.86 -16.65
N GLU A 272 -37.34 -19.96 -17.19
CA GLU A 272 -37.62 -20.22 -18.61
C GLU A 272 -37.54 -18.95 -19.49
N GLU A 273 -37.53 -17.76 -18.88
CA GLU A 273 -37.45 -16.50 -19.62
C GLU A 273 -36.08 -16.31 -20.30
N SER A 274 -36.13 -15.99 -21.59
CA SER A 274 -34.96 -15.86 -22.46
C SER A 274 -34.68 -14.41 -22.87
N VAL A 275 -35.63 -13.50 -22.68
CA VAL A 275 -35.48 -12.08 -23.02
C VAL A 275 -34.63 -11.37 -21.96
N ALA A 276 -33.41 -10.96 -22.34
CA ALA A 276 -32.42 -10.36 -21.44
C ALA A 276 -32.96 -9.17 -20.61
N ASP A 277 -33.66 -8.24 -21.25
CA ASP A 277 -34.17 -7.03 -20.57
C ASP A 277 -35.13 -7.35 -19.42
N ARG A 278 -35.97 -8.38 -19.57
CA ARG A 278 -36.91 -8.79 -18.51
C ARG A 278 -36.21 -9.46 -17.35
N ARG A 279 -35.04 -10.06 -17.58
CA ARG A 279 -34.25 -10.76 -16.57
C ARG A 279 -33.54 -9.80 -15.61
N THR A 280 -33.45 -8.52 -15.95
CA THR A 280 -32.84 -7.49 -15.09
C THR A 280 -33.62 -7.26 -13.79
N ALA A 281 -34.93 -7.49 -13.79
CA ALA A 281 -35.79 -7.37 -12.61
C ALA A 281 -35.73 -8.60 -11.68
N PHE A 282 -35.13 -9.71 -12.13
CA PHE A 282 -35.19 -10.99 -11.43
C PHE A 282 -34.65 -10.95 -10.00
N PRO A 283 -33.52 -10.28 -9.70
CA PRO A 283 -33.07 -10.17 -8.31
C PRO A 283 -34.11 -9.55 -7.38
N ALA A 284 -34.80 -8.49 -7.83
CA ALA A 284 -35.83 -7.83 -7.03
C ALA A 284 -37.12 -8.67 -6.92
N ASP A 285 -37.59 -9.25 -8.02
CA ASP A 285 -38.80 -10.09 -8.04
C ASP A 285 -38.62 -11.35 -7.19
N ALA A 286 -37.46 -11.99 -7.29
CA ALA A 286 -37.14 -13.17 -6.49
C ALA A 286 -36.98 -12.85 -5.00
N GLN A 287 -36.59 -11.63 -4.63
CA GLN A 287 -36.56 -11.23 -3.22
C GLN A 287 -37.97 -11.24 -2.59
N LEU A 288 -39.00 -10.86 -3.35
CA LEU A 288 -40.40 -10.97 -2.89
C LEU A 288 -40.82 -12.43 -2.71
N LEU A 289 -40.40 -13.31 -3.64
CA LEU A 289 -40.66 -14.75 -3.57
C LEU A 289 -39.97 -15.42 -2.37
N LYS A 290 -38.74 -15.01 -2.03
CA LYS A 290 -38.05 -15.44 -0.80
C LYS A 290 -38.82 -15.03 0.45
N GLN A 291 -39.33 -13.81 0.50
CA GLN A 291 -40.15 -13.33 1.63
C GLN A 291 -41.50 -14.07 1.73
N GLU A 292 -42.10 -14.44 0.60
CA GLU A 292 -43.27 -15.34 0.56
C GLU A 292 -42.91 -16.72 1.12
N LEU A 293 -41.78 -17.29 0.69
CA LEU A 293 -41.29 -18.59 1.17
C LEU A 293 -40.96 -18.59 2.67
N SER A 294 -40.25 -17.56 3.16
CA SER A 294 -39.96 -17.36 4.59
C SER A 294 -41.23 -17.37 5.43
N ARG A 295 -42.25 -16.60 5.01
CA ARG A 295 -43.56 -16.56 5.69
C ARG A 295 -44.27 -17.91 5.66
N ALA A 296 -44.27 -18.60 4.52
CA ALA A 296 -44.92 -19.90 4.39
C ALA A 296 -44.27 -20.96 5.28
N VAL A 297 -42.93 -21.04 5.28
CA VAL A 297 -42.18 -22.00 6.11
C VAL A 297 -42.30 -21.66 7.60
N SER A 298 -42.18 -20.39 7.96
CA SER A 298 -42.34 -19.95 9.37
C SER A 298 -43.75 -20.16 9.92
N ALA A 299 -44.77 -20.18 9.06
CA ALA A 299 -46.16 -20.43 9.45
C ALA A 299 -46.52 -21.92 9.63
N SER A 300 -45.69 -22.86 9.16
CA SER A 300 -45.96 -24.29 9.23
C SER A 300 -44.72 -25.10 9.63
N SER A 301 -44.75 -25.66 10.84
CA SER A 301 -43.69 -26.55 11.32
C SER A 301 -43.56 -27.82 10.48
N ALA A 302 -44.67 -28.33 9.94
CA ALA A 302 -44.66 -29.51 9.07
C ALA A 302 -43.91 -29.23 7.76
N LEU A 303 -44.12 -28.04 7.17
CA LEU A 303 -43.41 -27.59 5.99
C LEU A 303 -41.92 -27.34 6.28
N GLY A 304 -41.59 -26.71 7.41
CA GLY A 304 -40.20 -26.57 7.86
C GLY A 304 -39.46 -27.91 7.95
N GLN A 305 -40.09 -28.91 8.58
CA GLN A 305 -39.53 -30.26 8.66
C GLN A 305 -39.43 -30.94 7.28
N ALA A 306 -40.36 -30.69 6.37
CA ALA A 306 -40.29 -31.23 5.01
C ALA A 306 -39.12 -30.63 4.21
N VAL A 307 -38.88 -29.32 4.36
CA VAL A 307 -37.71 -28.63 3.80
C VAL A 307 -36.42 -29.20 4.39
N GLU A 308 -36.34 -29.37 5.71
CA GLU A 308 -35.17 -29.97 6.38
C GLU A 308 -34.90 -31.41 5.90
N ARG A 309 -35.94 -32.25 5.73
CA ARG A 309 -35.80 -33.60 5.17
C ARG A 309 -35.27 -33.56 3.74
N ALA A 310 -35.79 -32.67 2.90
CA ALA A 310 -35.31 -32.50 1.53
C ALA A 310 -33.83 -32.07 1.51
N ILE A 311 -33.43 -31.12 2.36
CA ILE A 311 -32.04 -30.68 2.51
C ILE A 311 -31.15 -31.86 2.95
N SER A 312 -31.56 -32.62 3.97
CA SER A 312 -30.79 -33.76 4.47
C SER A 312 -30.57 -34.83 3.39
N MET A 313 -31.56 -35.08 2.52
CA MET A 313 -31.41 -36.00 1.40
C MET A 313 -30.49 -35.45 0.31
N ILE A 314 -30.52 -34.14 0.06
CA ILE A 314 -29.69 -33.48 -0.95
C ILE A 314 -28.22 -33.47 -0.51
N ASN A 315 -27.95 -33.21 0.77
CA ASN A 315 -26.60 -33.19 1.35
C ASN A 315 -25.87 -34.54 1.28
N GLY A 316 -26.55 -35.62 0.92
CA GLY A 316 -25.95 -36.94 0.76
C GLY A 316 -25.61 -37.61 2.10
N ALA A 317 -25.01 -38.79 2.00
CA ALA A 317 -24.59 -39.62 3.11
C ALA A 317 -23.08 -39.88 3.04
N HIS A 318 -22.38 -39.59 4.14
CA HIS A 318 -20.94 -39.79 4.24
C HIS A 318 -20.56 -41.24 3.94
N GLY A 319 -19.60 -41.45 3.03
CA GLY A 319 -19.17 -42.78 2.59
C GLY A 319 -20.02 -43.40 1.47
N VAL A 320 -21.01 -42.68 0.93
CA VAL A 320 -21.83 -43.10 -0.22
C VAL A 320 -21.75 -42.03 -1.33
N PRO A 321 -20.71 -42.03 -2.18
CA PRO A 321 -20.48 -40.98 -3.19
C PRO A 321 -21.69 -40.69 -4.11
N GLU A 322 -22.45 -41.73 -4.49
CA GLU A 322 -23.59 -41.61 -5.39
C GLU A 322 -24.74 -40.77 -4.79
N SER A 323 -24.79 -40.64 -3.46
CA SER A 323 -25.82 -39.86 -2.76
C SER A 323 -25.69 -38.35 -2.97
N PHE A 324 -24.50 -37.85 -3.31
CA PHE A 324 -24.23 -36.42 -3.51
C PHE A 324 -24.64 -35.89 -4.88
N GLY A 325 -25.15 -36.75 -5.78
CA GLY A 325 -25.46 -36.38 -7.17
C GLY A 325 -26.47 -35.24 -7.30
N THR A 326 -27.41 -35.08 -6.33
CA THR A 326 -28.36 -33.96 -6.36
C THR A 326 -27.70 -32.65 -5.94
N LEU A 327 -26.89 -32.65 -4.86
CA LEU A 327 -26.13 -31.46 -4.46
C LEU A 327 -25.13 -31.05 -5.55
N HIS A 328 -24.48 -32.01 -6.22
CA HIS A 328 -23.61 -31.72 -7.35
C HIS A 328 -24.36 -30.97 -8.48
N ARG A 329 -25.51 -31.49 -8.92
CA ARG A 329 -26.33 -30.82 -9.96
C ARG A 329 -26.79 -29.44 -9.52
N LEU A 330 -27.13 -29.28 -8.25
CA LEU A 330 -27.53 -27.99 -7.68
C LEU A 330 -26.37 -27.00 -7.73
N LEU A 331 -25.16 -27.40 -7.31
CA LEU A 331 -23.95 -26.58 -7.38
C LEU A 331 -23.56 -26.25 -8.83
N GLU A 332 -23.74 -27.18 -9.77
CA GLU A 332 -23.50 -26.93 -11.20
C GLU A 332 -24.52 -25.98 -11.83
N ALA A 333 -25.68 -25.77 -11.22
CA ALA A 333 -26.67 -24.80 -11.69
C ALA A 333 -26.37 -23.36 -11.24
N GLN A 334 -25.40 -23.16 -10.33
CA GLN A 334 -25.13 -21.85 -9.75
C GLN A 334 -24.30 -20.96 -10.67
N SER A 335 -24.40 -19.65 -10.43
CA SER A 335 -23.62 -18.60 -11.10
C SER A 335 -22.14 -18.59 -10.71
N TYR A 336 -21.74 -19.46 -9.78
CA TYR A 336 -20.36 -19.65 -9.35
C TYR A 336 -19.90 -21.10 -9.50
N ARG A 337 -18.59 -21.28 -9.58
CA ARG A 337 -17.91 -22.58 -9.56
C ARG A 337 -16.99 -22.64 -8.35
N LEU A 338 -17.32 -23.49 -7.38
CA LEU A 338 -16.45 -23.75 -6.23
C LEU A 338 -15.22 -24.53 -6.67
N ALA A 339 -14.04 -24.08 -6.24
CA ALA A 339 -12.78 -24.69 -6.63
C ALA A 339 -11.79 -24.75 -5.46
N HIS A 340 -10.81 -25.63 -5.59
CA HIS A 340 -9.69 -25.74 -4.64
C HIS A 340 -8.85 -24.47 -4.67
N TRP A 341 -8.45 -23.94 -3.51
CA TRP A 341 -7.77 -22.64 -3.42
C TRP A 341 -6.51 -22.51 -4.30
N ARG A 342 -5.79 -23.61 -4.54
CA ARG A 342 -4.59 -23.63 -5.40
C ARG A 342 -4.86 -23.32 -6.88
N VAL A 343 -6.09 -23.45 -7.37
CA VAL A 343 -6.40 -23.10 -8.77
C VAL A 343 -6.53 -21.60 -8.97
N ALA A 344 -6.53 -20.79 -7.90
CA ALA A 344 -6.64 -19.34 -8.01
C ALA A 344 -5.55 -18.75 -8.91
N ALA A 345 -4.33 -19.28 -8.85
CA ALA A 345 -3.23 -18.86 -9.69
C ALA A 345 -3.48 -18.99 -11.20
N SER A 346 -4.35 -19.92 -11.64
CA SER A 346 -4.58 -20.23 -13.06
C SER A 346 -6.00 -19.91 -13.56
N ASP A 347 -7.00 -20.09 -12.70
CA ASP A 347 -8.41 -20.16 -13.10
C ASP A 347 -9.27 -19.02 -12.56
N ILE A 348 -8.75 -18.19 -11.64
CA ILE A 348 -9.54 -17.08 -11.08
C ILE A 348 -9.92 -16.10 -12.18
N ASN A 349 -11.17 -15.65 -12.20
CA ASN A 349 -11.69 -14.81 -13.28
C ASN A 349 -12.15 -13.44 -12.80
N TYR A 350 -11.69 -12.99 -11.65
CA TYR A 350 -11.87 -11.61 -11.21
C TYR A 350 -10.51 -11.01 -10.85
N ARG A 351 -10.35 -9.70 -11.07
CA ARG A 351 -9.14 -8.99 -10.65
C ARG A 351 -9.05 -8.99 -9.14
N ARG A 352 -7.86 -9.27 -8.60
CA ARG A 352 -7.56 -9.27 -7.16
C ARG A 352 -6.72 -8.05 -6.78
N PHE A 353 -6.64 -7.78 -5.47
CA PHE A 353 -5.50 -7.04 -4.92
C PHE A 353 -4.30 -7.99 -4.77
N PHE A 354 -3.27 -7.78 -5.60
CA PHE A 354 -2.14 -8.71 -5.74
C PHE A 354 -2.62 -10.17 -5.93
N ASP A 355 -2.08 -11.11 -5.16
CA ASP A 355 -2.41 -12.53 -5.18
C ASP A 355 -3.38 -12.93 -4.04
N ILE A 356 -4.07 -11.97 -3.42
CA ILE A 356 -4.97 -12.21 -2.29
C ILE A 356 -6.39 -12.50 -2.80
N ASN A 357 -6.78 -13.77 -2.78
CA ASN A 357 -8.11 -14.22 -3.22
C ASN A 357 -9.26 -13.61 -2.41
N GLY A 358 -9.01 -13.23 -1.16
CA GLY A 358 -9.99 -12.59 -0.28
C GLY A 358 -10.29 -11.13 -0.60
N LEU A 359 -9.67 -10.53 -1.63
CA LEU A 359 -9.83 -9.12 -1.99
C LEU A 359 -10.15 -8.98 -3.48
N ALA A 360 -11.39 -8.61 -3.81
CA ALA A 360 -11.85 -8.43 -5.20
C ALA A 360 -11.75 -6.98 -5.65
N GLY A 361 -11.22 -6.77 -6.85
CA GLY A 361 -11.02 -5.46 -7.46
C GLY A 361 -12.33 -4.80 -7.91
N LEU A 362 -12.50 -3.54 -7.52
CA LEU A 362 -13.61 -2.69 -7.92
C LEU A 362 -13.31 -1.94 -9.21
N ARG A 363 -14.35 -1.73 -10.03
CA ARG A 363 -14.32 -0.84 -11.19
C ARG A 363 -14.67 0.58 -10.77
N ILE A 364 -13.79 1.23 -10.02
CA ILE A 364 -14.02 2.58 -9.48
C ILE A 364 -14.08 3.66 -10.57
N GLU A 365 -13.66 3.34 -11.79
CA GLU A 365 -13.85 4.20 -12.96
C GLU A 365 -15.32 4.37 -13.36
N GLU A 366 -16.21 3.47 -12.91
CA GLU A 366 -17.64 3.57 -13.14
C GLU A 366 -18.26 4.63 -12.21
N PRO A 367 -18.98 5.64 -12.73
CA PRO A 367 -19.49 6.75 -11.93
C PRO A 367 -20.36 6.32 -10.73
N GLU A 368 -21.27 5.35 -10.93
CA GLU A 368 -22.15 4.86 -9.86
C GLU A 368 -21.39 4.14 -8.75
N VAL A 369 -20.30 3.43 -9.11
CA VAL A 369 -19.44 2.74 -8.14
C VAL A 369 -18.65 3.78 -7.35
N PHE A 370 -18.08 4.78 -8.04
CA PHE A 370 -17.37 5.89 -7.41
C PHE A 370 -18.24 6.61 -6.38
N GLU A 371 -19.45 7.01 -6.75
CA GLU A 371 -20.38 7.72 -5.86
C GLU A 371 -20.74 6.89 -4.62
N ARG A 372 -21.05 5.59 -4.79
CA ARG A 372 -21.43 4.71 -3.69
C ARG A 372 -20.28 4.43 -2.72
N VAL A 373 -19.08 4.18 -3.24
CA VAL A 373 -17.88 3.90 -2.43
C VAL A 373 -17.46 5.12 -1.62
N HIS A 374 -17.67 6.34 -2.13
CA HIS A 374 -17.20 7.57 -1.48
C HIS A 374 -18.27 8.33 -0.68
N ALA A 375 -19.54 7.92 -0.73
CA ALA A 375 -20.66 8.64 -0.12
C ALA A 375 -20.42 9.00 1.37
N THR A 376 -19.97 8.02 2.17
CA THR A 376 -19.65 8.22 3.60
C THR A 376 -18.50 9.21 3.78
N VAL A 377 -17.41 9.03 3.02
CA VAL A 377 -16.23 9.90 3.07
C VAL A 377 -16.61 11.35 2.73
N PHE A 378 -17.35 11.57 1.65
CA PHE A 378 -17.79 12.90 1.24
C PHE A 378 -18.72 13.55 2.27
N ARG A 379 -19.58 12.77 2.93
CA ARG A 379 -20.38 13.26 4.05
C ARG A 379 -19.49 13.71 5.21
N LEU A 380 -18.53 12.90 5.63
CA LEU A 380 -17.63 13.24 6.74
C LEU A 380 -16.76 14.48 6.45
N ILE A 381 -16.32 14.66 5.20
CA ILE A 381 -15.60 15.86 4.76
C ILE A 381 -16.52 17.10 4.82
N ARG A 382 -17.75 17.02 4.31
CA ARG A 382 -18.72 18.14 4.38
C ARG A 382 -19.11 18.50 5.81
N GLU A 383 -19.14 17.54 6.72
CA GLU A 383 -19.31 17.77 8.16
C GLU A 383 -18.04 18.36 8.84
N GLY A 384 -16.96 18.57 8.09
CA GLY A 384 -15.69 19.10 8.58
C GLY A 384 -14.98 18.14 9.54
N ARG A 385 -15.22 16.83 9.45
CA ARG A 385 -14.63 15.81 10.34
C ARG A 385 -13.33 15.22 9.80
N VAL A 386 -13.12 15.32 8.49
CA VAL A 386 -11.92 14.85 7.77
C VAL A 386 -11.33 16.05 7.02
N ASN A 387 -10.01 16.24 7.14
CA ASN A 387 -9.25 17.39 6.60
C ASN A 387 -8.30 17.00 5.46
N GLY A 388 -8.09 15.70 5.25
CA GLY A 388 -7.28 15.18 4.15
C GLY A 388 -7.57 13.72 3.88
N LEU A 389 -7.15 13.23 2.72
CA LEU A 389 -7.27 11.83 2.33
C LEU A 389 -5.90 11.23 2.00
N ARG A 390 -5.70 9.97 2.36
CA ARG A 390 -4.66 9.10 1.78
C ARG A 390 -5.35 8.02 0.96
N ILE A 391 -4.95 7.88 -0.29
CA ILE A 391 -5.50 6.89 -1.21
C ILE A 391 -4.62 5.65 -1.21
N ASP A 392 -5.20 4.53 -0.80
CA ASP A 392 -4.58 3.21 -0.89
C ASP A 392 -4.42 2.75 -2.34
N HIS A 393 -3.25 2.17 -2.65
CA HIS A 393 -2.98 1.44 -3.88
C HIS A 393 -3.51 2.10 -5.17
N ILE A 394 -3.13 3.37 -5.40
CA ILE A 394 -3.59 4.13 -6.58
C ILE A 394 -3.23 3.44 -7.90
N ASP A 395 -2.13 2.71 -7.92
CA ASP A 395 -1.62 1.99 -9.10
C ASP A 395 -2.45 0.73 -9.45
N GLY A 396 -3.43 0.35 -8.64
CA GLY A 396 -4.40 -0.71 -8.99
C GLY A 396 -5.56 -0.22 -9.86
N LEU A 397 -5.80 1.10 -9.93
CA LEU A 397 -6.96 1.66 -10.61
C LEU A 397 -6.82 1.60 -12.14
N ALA A 398 -7.96 1.55 -12.84
CA ALA A 398 -8.01 1.59 -14.29
C ALA A 398 -7.51 2.93 -14.85
N ASP A 399 -8.02 4.04 -14.30
CA ASP A 399 -7.63 5.42 -14.62
C ASP A 399 -7.35 6.23 -13.34
N PRO A 400 -6.12 6.14 -12.78
CA PRO A 400 -5.71 6.93 -11.62
C PRO A 400 -5.91 8.44 -11.78
N GLY A 401 -5.60 8.98 -12.96
CA GLY A 401 -5.69 10.41 -13.23
C GLY A 401 -7.13 10.90 -13.27
N GLY A 402 -8.02 10.16 -13.93
CA GLY A 402 -9.46 10.42 -13.96
C GLY A 402 -10.09 10.31 -12.58
N TYR A 403 -9.71 9.29 -11.81
CA TYR A 403 -10.15 9.11 -10.42
C TYR A 403 -9.77 10.31 -9.55
N LEU A 404 -8.50 10.74 -9.56
CA LEU A 404 -8.03 11.85 -8.72
C LEU A 404 -8.66 13.19 -9.10
N ARG A 405 -8.88 13.45 -10.40
CA ARG A 405 -9.62 14.66 -10.84
C ARG A 405 -11.07 14.64 -10.36
N SER A 406 -11.73 13.49 -10.43
CA SER A 406 -13.12 13.33 -9.96
C SER A 406 -13.20 13.49 -8.45
N LEU A 407 -12.26 12.89 -7.72
CA LEU A 407 -12.12 13.01 -6.28
C LEU A 407 -11.92 14.47 -5.87
N GLN A 408 -10.96 15.17 -6.47
CA GLN A 408 -10.68 16.58 -6.20
C GLN A 408 -11.90 17.48 -6.49
N SER A 409 -12.63 17.19 -7.56
CA SER A 409 -13.86 17.93 -7.92
C SER A 409 -14.96 17.74 -6.87
N ALA A 410 -15.08 16.55 -6.29
CA ALA A 410 -16.07 16.24 -5.27
C ALA A 410 -15.75 16.84 -3.88
N VAL A 411 -14.47 16.87 -3.50
CA VAL A 411 -14.04 17.38 -2.17
C VAL A 411 -13.67 18.87 -2.17
N GLY A 412 -13.52 19.47 -3.35
CA GLY A 412 -13.13 20.86 -3.54
C GLY A 412 -11.67 21.02 -3.98
N PRO A 413 -11.33 21.94 -4.90
CA PRO A 413 -9.96 22.17 -5.35
C PRO A 413 -9.00 22.50 -4.20
N GLY A 414 -7.80 21.93 -4.22
CA GLY A 414 -6.78 22.18 -3.20
C GLY A 414 -6.99 21.46 -1.86
N PHE A 415 -7.99 20.56 -1.74
CA PHE A 415 -8.10 19.64 -0.62
C PHE A 415 -6.85 18.75 -0.51
N PHE A 416 -6.40 18.46 0.71
CA PHE A 416 -5.16 17.72 0.95
C PHE A 416 -5.34 16.23 0.65
N ILE A 417 -4.84 15.78 -0.51
CA ILE A 417 -4.90 14.38 -0.95
C ILE A 417 -3.49 13.85 -1.13
N LEU A 418 -3.22 12.66 -0.58
CA LEU A 418 -1.99 11.92 -0.76
C LEU A 418 -2.29 10.60 -1.43
N VAL A 419 -1.34 10.09 -2.22
CA VAL A 419 -1.44 8.77 -2.82
C VAL A 419 -0.34 7.86 -2.29
N GLU A 420 -0.71 6.63 -1.92
CA GLU A 420 0.28 5.58 -1.83
C GLU A 420 0.71 5.19 -3.24
N LYS A 421 1.91 5.63 -3.62
CA LYS A 421 2.53 5.32 -4.90
C LYS A 421 4.03 5.15 -4.71
N ILE A 422 4.56 4.04 -5.21
CA ILE A 422 5.99 3.72 -5.13
C ILE A 422 6.70 4.27 -6.37
N LEU A 423 7.67 5.15 -6.17
CA LEU A 423 8.48 5.73 -7.24
C LEU A 423 9.79 4.98 -7.37
N GLU A 424 10.07 4.43 -8.55
CA GLU A 424 11.37 3.84 -8.83
C GLU A 424 12.43 4.92 -9.05
N PRO A 425 13.72 4.64 -8.82
CA PRO A 425 14.76 5.64 -8.93
C PRO A 425 14.87 6.29 -10.33
N GLY A 426 14.48 7.56 -10.42
CA GLY A 426 14.45 8.34 -11.66
C GLY A 426 13.06 8.46 -12.29
N GLU A 427 12.04 7.86 -11.67
CA GLU A 427 10.63 8.10 -11.97
C GLU A 427 10.15 9.40 -11.32
N ASP A 428 9.42 10.22 -12.07
CA ASP A 428 8.73 11.39 -11.56
C ASP A 428 7.25 11.07 -11.29
N LEU A 429 6.70 11.60 -10.20
CA LEU A 429 5.27 11.51 -9.94
C LEU A 429 4.51 12.32 -10.99
N ARG A 430 3.42 11.74 -11.50
CA ARG A 430 2.56 12.42 -12.48
C ARG A 430 1.95 13.68 -11.87
N PRO A 431 1.70 14.74 -12.66
CA PRO A 431 1.23 16.03 -12.17
C PRO A 431 -0.28 15.98 -11.84
N TRP A 432 -0.68 15.04 -11.00
CA TRP A 432 -2.03 14.88 -10.49
C TRP A 432 -2.39 16.01 -9.52
N PRO A 433 -3.69 16.32 -9.37
CA PRO A 433 -4.15 17.37 -8.45
C PRO A 433 -4.12 16.86 -7.00
N ILE A 434 -2.94 16.62 -6.45
CA ILE A 434 -2.71 16.05 -5.13
C ILE A 434 -1.56 16.77 -4.41
N ALA A 435 -1.39 16.54 -3.12
CA ALA A 435 -0.26 17.03 -2.33
C ALA A 435 1.03 16.21 -2.57
N GLY A 436 0.90 14.94 -2.98
CA GLY A 436 2.01 14.07 -3.39
C GLY A 436 1.90 12.64 -2.84
N THR A 437 3.05 11.98 -2.65
CA THR A 437 3.13 10.59 -2.15
C THR A 437 3.04 10.50 -0.62
N THR A 438 2.86 9.29 -0.11
CA THR A 438 3.03 8.94 1.31
C THR A 438 4.49 8.92 1.80
N GLY A 439 5.49 9.10 0.91
CA GLY A 439 6.85 9.44 1.32
C GLY A 439 7.91 8.34 1.31
N TYR A 440 7.67 7.17 0.68
CA TYR A 440 8.71 6.13 0.51
C TYR A 440 9.92 6.61 -0.32
N ASP A 441 9.70 7.53 -1.25
CA ASP A 441 10.76 8.22 -2.01
C ASP A 441 11.73 8.94 -1.06
N MET A 442 11.20 9.61 -0.04
CA MET A 442 12.00 10.31 0.96
C MET A 442 12.64 9.38 1.97
N LEU A 443 11.96 8.30 2.35
CA LEU A 443 12.51 7.26 3.22
C LEU A 443 13.83 6.75 2.66
N ASN A 444 13.80 6.28 1.40
CA ASN A 444 14.96 5.70 0.74
C ASN A 444 16.05 6.75 0.44
N LEU A 445 15.67 7.99 0.13
CA LEU A 445 16.61 9.08 -0.08
C LEU A 445 17.38 9.46 1.20
N ILE A 446 16.69 9.54 2.36
CA ILE A 446 17.31 9.84 3.65
C ILE A 446 18.22 8.69 4.10
N ASP A 447 17.75 7.44 4.01
CA ASP A 447 18.59 6.29 4.35
C ASP A 447 19.83 6.21 3.42
N GLY A 448 19.65 6.52 2.14
CA GLY A 448 20.73 6.53 1.15
C GLY A 448 21.84 7.54 1.44
N VAL A 449 21.53 8.75 1.93
CA VAL A 449 22.57 9.76 2.26
C VAL A 449 23.27 9.45 3.59
N LEU A 450 22.62 8.72 4.49
CA LEU A 450 23.19 8.27 5.77
C LEU A 450 24.05 7.00 5.62
N LEU A 451 23.91 6.27 4.52
CA LEU A 451 24.78 5.16 4.12
C LEU A 451 26.17 5.65 3.67
N ASN A 452 27.22 4.87 3.96
CA ASN A 452 28.52 5.04 3.33
C ASN A 452 28.52 4.42 1.92
N PHE A 453 28.14 5.19 0.90
CA PHE A 453 28.05 4.70 -0.48
C PHE A 453 29.39 4.15 -1.04
N GLU A 454 30.53 4.60 -0.51
CA GLU A 454 31.87 4.12 -0.92
C GLU A 454 32.12 2.65 -0.54
N ALA A 455 31.35 2.10 0.40
CA ALA A 455 31.49 0.72 0.84
C ALA A 455 30.85 -0.31 -0.13
N ALA A 456 30.21 0.13 -1.23
CA ALA A 456 29.45 -0.72 -2.15
C ALA A 456 30.24 -1.93 -2.64
N ALA A 457 31.45 -1.71 -3.17
CA ALA A 457 32.29 -2.78 -3.72
C ALA A 457 32.75 -3.77 -2.63
N THR A 458 33.06 -3.28 -1.43
CA THR A 458 33.46 -4.11 -0.30
C THR A 458 32.29 -4.97 0.18
N PHE A 459 31.08 -4.42 0.26
CA PHE A 459 29.87 -5.16 0.62
C PHE A 459 29.48 -6.20 -0.43
N GLU A 460 29.61 -5.87 -1.72
CA GLU A 460 29.41 -6.84 -2.80
C GLU A 460 30.37 -8.02 -2.62
N ARG A 461 31.67 -7.74 -2.40
CA ARG A 461 32.67 -8.79 -2.19
C ARG A 461 32.33 -9.66 -0.97
N ILE A 462 31.98 -9.06 0.17
CA ILE A 462 31.59 -9.79 1.39
C ILE A 462 30.38 -10.68 1.10
N TYR A 463 29.32 -10.12 0.52
CA TYR A 463 28.10 -10.86 0.22
C TYR A 463 28.36 -12.07 -0.68
N ARG A 464 29.13 -11.89 -1.77
CA ARG A 464 29.46 -12.96 -2.72
C ARG A 464 30.34 -14.05 -2.08
N GLN A 465 31.37 -13.65 -1.33
CA GLN A 465 32.27 -14.61 -0.67
C GLN A 465 31.57 -15.42 0.41
N THR A 466 30.60 -14.81 1.12
CA THR A 466 29.88 -15.48 2.20
C THR A 466 28.75 -16.38 1.70
N THR A 467 28.04 -15.99 0.64
CA THR A 467 26.84 -16.71 0.17
C THR A 467 27.07 -17.60 -1.05
N GLY A 468 28.15 -17.37 -1.81
CA GLY A 468 28.39 -18.06 -3.08
C GLY A 468 27.45 -17.70 -4.23
N ILE A 469 26.52 -16.75 -4.02
CA ILE A 469 25.54 -16.35 -5.04
C ILE A 469 26.23 -15.64 -6.20
N GLU A 470 25.95 -16.02 -7.45
CA GLU A 470 26.51 -15.42 -8.67
C GLU A 470 25.44 -14.73 -9.54
N GLY A 471 25.82 -13.71 -10.31
CA GLY A 471 24.93 -13.01 -11.26
C GLY A 471 24.63 -11.55 -10.90
N SER A 472 24.00 -10.82 -11.83
CA SER A 472 23.73 -9.38 -11.67
C SER A 472 22.37 -9.10 -11.01
N TYR A 473 22.26 -7.97 -10.28
CA TYR A 473 20.98 -7.54 -9.69
C TYR A 473 19.83 -7.46 -10.73
N PRO A 474 20.00 -6.84 -11.93
CA PRO A 474 18.96 -6.84 -12.96
C PRO A 474 18.50 -8.24 -13.38
N SER A 475 19.42 -9.21 -13.42
CA SER A 475 19.09 -10.62 -13.72
C SER A 475 18.24 -11.26 -12.63
N PHE A 476 18.54 -10.98 -11.35
CA PHE A 476 17.76 -11.48 -10.23
C PHE A 476 16.36 -10.85 -10.17
N LEU A 477 16.25 -9.54 -10.39
CA LEU A 477 14.96 -8.86 -10.45
C LEU A 477 14.08 -9.40 -11.56
N ARG A 478 14.63 -9.54 -12.78
CA ARG A 478 13.90 -10.17 -13.89
C ARG A 478 13.41 -11.56 -13.51
N ARG A 479 14.27 -12.41 -12.92
CA ARG A 479 13.91 -13.78 -12.55
C ARG A 479 12.80 -13.80 -11.49
N ALA A 480 12.91 -12.99 -10.45
CA ALA A 480 11.88 -12.91 -9.41
C ALA A 480 10.53 -12.44 -9.97
N LYS A 481 10.53 -11.48 -10.90
CA LYS A 481 9.31 -11.05 -11.62
C LYS A 481 8.72 -12.17 -12.49
N VAL A 482 9.55 -12.93 -13.20
CA VAL A 482 9.10 -14.08 -14.01
C VAL A 482 8.48 -15.15 -13.10
N ASP A 483 9.17 -15.54 -12.02
CA ASP A 483 8.68 -16.57 -11.09
C ASP A 483 7.30 -16.19 -10.56
N VAL A 484 7.12 -14.94 -10.11
CA VAL A 484 5.86 -14.43 -9.59
C VAL A 484 4.78 -14.33 -10.67
N LEU A 485 5.14 -13.86 -11.87
CA LEU A 485 4.21 -13.77 -12.99
C LEU A 485 3.68 -15.14 -13.43
N GLU A 486 4.53 -16.18 -13.42
CA GLU A 486 4.16 -17.53 -13.84
C GLU A 486 3.50 -18.37 -12.72
N THR A 487 3.62 -17.96 -11.44
CA THR A 487 3.08 -18.73 -10.30
C THR A 487 1.90 -18.07 -9.61
N ALA A 488 1.93 -16.75 -9.40
CA ALA A 488 0.88 -16.02 -8.66
C ALA A 488 -0.11 -15.31 -9.60
N PHE A 489 0.39 -14.84 -10.76
CA PHE A 489 -0.36 -14.07 -11.75
C PHE A 489 -0.49 -14.75 -13.11
N ALA A 490 -0.37 -16.08 -13.17
CA ALA A 490 -0.52 -16.80 -14.42
C ALA A 490 -1.92 -16.55 -14.99
N SER A 491 -2.92 -16.43 -14.13
CA SER A 491 -4.30 -16.18 -14.53
C SER A 491 -4.46 -14.86 -15.29
N GLU A 492 -3.80 -13.79 -14.82
CA GLU A 492 -3.84 -12.45 -15.37
C GLU A 492 -3.00 -12.36 -16.64
N LEU A 493 -1.85 -13.05 -16.69
CA LEU A 493 -1.06 -13.18 -17.91
C LEU A 493 -1.86 -13.87 -19.03
N GLU A 494 -2.55 -14.96 -18.73
CA GLU A 494 -3.39 -15.66 -19.71
C GLU A 494 -4.52 -14.78 -20.24
N ALA A 495 -5.10 -13.92 -19.40
CA ALA A 495 -6.11 -12.96 -19.82
C ALA A 495 -5.52 -11.96 -20.84
N LEU A 496 -4.33 -11.42 -20.59
CA LEU A 496 -3.64 -10.53 -21.54
C LEU A 496 -3.28 -11.23 -22.86
N VAL A 497 -2.82 -12.49 -22.78
CA VAL A 497 -2.50 -13.30 -23.97
C VAL A 497 -3.76 -13.55 -24.81
N SER A 498 -4.88 -13.87 -24.15
CA SER A 498 -6.18 -14.05 -24.82
C SER A 498 -6.64 -12.77 -25.50
N ASP A 499 -6.55 -11.63 -24.81
CA ASP A 499 -6.95 -10.33 -25.35
C ASP A 499 -6.10 -9.94 -26.56
N LEU A 500 -4.78 -10.08 -26.48
CA LEU A 500 -3.89 -9.85 -27.62
C LEU A 500 -4.13 -10.83 -28.77
N LYS A 501 -4.45 -12.09 -28.49
CA LYS A 501 -4.73 -13.05 -29.54
C LYS A 501 -6.01 -12.67 -30.30
N ARG A 502 -7.06 -12.26 -29.59
CA ARG A 502 -8.30 -11.73 -30.20
C ARG A 502 -8.02 -10.47 -31.02
N ILE A 503 -7.16 -9.56 -30.54
CA ILE A 503 -6.70 -8.39 -31.30
C ILE A 503 -5.96 -8.84 -32.57
N ALA A 504 -5.01 -9.77 -32.44
CA ALA A 504 -4.22 -10.26 -33.56
C ALA A 504 -5.08 -10.97 -34.63
N ASP A 505 -6.12 -11.70 -34.22
CA ASP A 505 -7.02 -12.42 -35.13
C ASP A 505 -7.98 -11.52 -35.92
N SER A 506 -8.14 -10.26 -35.51
CA SER A 506 -8.99 -9.28 -36.21
C SER A 506 -8.40 -8.79 -37.54
N ASP A 507 -7.07 -8.83 -37.67
CA ASP A 507 -6.35 -8.44 -38.89
C ASP A 507 -5.63 -9.66 -39.53
N ARG A 508 -5.83 -9.82 -40.83
CA ARG A 508 -5.18 -10.86 -41.64
C ARG A 508 -3.65 -10.80 -41.62
N HIS A 509 -3.06 -9.64 -41.33
CA HIS A 509 -1.60 -9.44 -41.28
C HIS A 509 -1.00 -9.84 -39.93
N THR A 510 -1.80 -9.93 -38.87
CA THR A 510 -1.35 -10.26 -37.51
C THR A 510 -1.86 -11.62 -37.01
N ARG A 511 -2.83 -12.24 -37.71
CA ARG A 511 -3.49 -13.49 -37.28
C ARG A 511 -2.56 -14.68 -37.04
N ASP A 512 -1.38 -14.69 -37.67
CA ASP A 512 -0.39 -15.77 -37.56
C ASP A 512 0.49 -15.64 -36.31
N TYR A 513 0.37 -14.55 -35.53
CA TYR A 513 0.98 -14.48 -34.20
C TYR A 513 0.39 -15.57 -33.31
N THR A 514 1.26 -16.51 -32.93
CA THR A 514 0.88 -17.66 -32.10
C THR A 514 0.76 -17.27 -30.63
N VAL A 515 -0.09 -17.98 -29.90
CA VAL A 515 -0.25 -17.83 -28.44
C VAL A 515 1.09 -17.96 -27.71
N ILE A 516 1.97 -18.88 -28.16
CA ILE A 516 3.30 -19.08 -27.57
C ILE A 516 4.19 -17.85 -27.77
N ALA A 517 4.20 -17.27 -28.98
CA ALA A 517 4.98 -16.07 -29.26
C ALA A 517 4.48 -14.85 -28.46
N ILE A 518 3.16 -14.65 -28.42
CA ILE A 518 2.52 -13.57 -27.64
C ILE A 518 2.84 -13.71 -26.15
N ARG A 519 2.63 -14.90 -25.57
CA ARG A 519 2.93 -15.18 -24.15
C ARG A 519 4.40 -14.94 -23.83
N GLY A 520 5.31 -15.46 -24.66
CA GLY A 520 6.75 -15.30 -24.46
C GLY A 520 7.19 -13.84 -24.50
N ALA A 521 6.68 -13.06 -25.47
CA ALA A 521 7.00 -11.63 -25.59
C ALA A 521 6.41 -10.82 -24.42
N LEU A 522 5.13 -11.01 -24.09
CA LEU A 522 4.49 -10.31 -22.96
C LEU A 522 5.20 -10.58 -21.64
N ARG A 523 5.53 -11.84 -21.35
CA ARG A 523 6.26 -12.22 -20.13
C ARG A 523 7.56 -11.45 -20.00
N GLU A 524 8.36 -11.38 -21.07
CA GLU A 524 9.62 -10.65 -21.05
C GLU A 524 9.45 -9.14 -20.94
N ILE A 525 8.42 -8.56 -21.58
CA ILE A 525 8.10 -7.14 -21.49
C ILE A 525 7.73 -6.79 -20.04
N ILE A 526 6.82 -7.53 -19.42
CA ILE A 526 6.38 -7.31 -18.03
C ILE A 526 7.55 -7.51 -17.06
N ALA A 527 8.33 -8.58 -17.21
CA ALA A 527 9.47 -8.86 -16.33
C ALA A 527 10.61 -7.82 -16.42
N ARG A 528 10.67 -7.06 -17.52
CA ARG A 528 11.65 -5.99 -17.76
C ARG A 528 11.10 -4.60 -17.51
N PHE A 529 9.80 -4.48 -17.21
CA PHE A 529 9.17 -3.19 -16.94
C PHE A 529 9.88 -2.51 -15.75
N PRO A 530 10.48 -1.33 -15.94
CA PRO A 530 11.42 -0.76 -14.97
C PRO A 530 10.73 0.02 -13.83
N VAL A 531 9.46 0.37 -13.99
CA VAL A 531 8.63 1.07 -13.00
C VAL A 531 7.45 0.19 -12.60
N TYR A 532 6.63 0.64 -11.65
CA TYR A 532 5.41 -0.07 -11.27
C TYR A 532 4.42 -0.17 -12.45
N ARG A 533 4.11 0.95 -13.11
CA ARG A 533 3.22 0.94 -14.28
C ARG A 533 3.37 2.20 -15.14
N SER A 534 2.84 2.14 -16.36
CA SER A 534 2.57 3.33 -17.19
C SER A 534 1.19 3.91 -16.88
N TYR A 535 0.94 5.14 -17.37
CA TYR A 535 -0.33 5.87 -17.17
C TYR A 535 -0.92 6.35 -18.50
N ILE A 536 -1.11 5.42 -19.42
CA ILE A 536 -1.72 5.66 -20.72
C ILE A 536 -3.24 5.53 -20.58
N GLY A 537 -3.93 6.65 -20.77
CA GLY A 537 -5.39 6.76 -20.79
C GLY A 537 -5.98 6.73 -22.20
N ASN A 538 -7.16 7.33 -22.38
CA ASN A 538 -7.82 7.44 -23.69
C ASN A 538 -7.31 8.62 -24.54
N GLU A 539 -6.52 9.51 -23.94
CA GLU A 539 -5.85 10.61 -24.62
C GLU A 539 -4.53 10.16 -25.23
N GLU A 540 -3.87 11.04 -26.00
CA GLU A 540 -2.55 10.73 -26.56
C GLU A 540 -1.54 10.42 -25.44
N PRO A 541 -0.77 9.31 -25.54
CA PRO A 541 0.23 8.98 -24.53
C PRO A 541 1.25 10.10 -24.34
N LEU A 542 1.57 10.41 -23.08
CA LEU A 542 2.66 11.34 -22.77
C LEU A 542 3.99 10.79 -23.33
N LEU A 543 4.91 11.70 -23.68
CA LEU A 543 6.22 11.33 -24.25
C LEU A 543 7.00 10.37 -23.35
N GLU A 544 6.89 10.54 -22.04
CA GLU A 544 7.52 9.65 -21.04
C GLU A 544 6.94 8.22 -21.06
N ASP A 545 5.62 8.05 -21.21
CA ASP A 545 5.00 6.73 -21.33
C ASP A 545 5.34 6.08 -22.67
N ARG A 546 5.32 6.85 -23.77
CA ARG A 546 5.73 6.35 -25.09
C ARG A 546 7.16 5.80 -25.03
N ARG A 547 8.10 6.58 -24.49
CA ARG A 547 9.50 6.15 -24.30
C ARG A 547 9.62 4.93 -23.41
N LEU A 548 8.92 4.92 -22.26
CA LEU A 548 8.91 3.79 -21.34
C LEU A 548 8.50 2.48 -22.04
N ILE A 549 7.42 2.52 -22.82
CA ILE A 549 6.94 1.35 -23.57
C ILE A 549 7.94 0.94 -24.65
N GLU A 550 8.36 1.89 -25.49
CA GLU A 550 9.28 1.62 -26.61
C GLU A 550 10.63 1.07 -26.13
N ASP A 551 11.23 1.67 -25.09
CA ASP A 551 12.50 1.24 -24.52
C ASP A 551 12.39 -0.14 -23.87
N THR A 552 11.30 -0.39 -23.13
CA THR A 552 11.08 -1.69 -22.47
C THR A 552 10.86 -2.79 -23.50
N VAL A 553 10.04 -2.55 -24.53
CA VAL A 553 9.77 -3.53 -25.58
C VAL A 553 11.03 -3.77 -26.42
N THR A 554 11.80 -2.74 -26.75
CA THR A 554 13.09 -2.88 -27.45
C THR A 554 14.08 -3.72 -26.62
N SER A 555 14.14 -3.47 -25.31
CA SER A 555 14.95 -4.26 -24.38
C SER A 555 14.52 -5.72 -24.36
N ALA A 556 13.22 -6.01 -24.31
CA ALA A 556 12.69 -7.38 -24.39
C ALA A 556 13.01 -8.05 -25.73
N GLN A 557 12.80 -7.34 -26.85
CA GLN A 557 13.05 -7.83 -28.20
C GLN A 557 14.52 -8.20 -28.43
N LYS A 558 15.46 -7.39 -27.92
CA LYS A 558 16.91 -7.65 -28.02
C LYS A 558 17.32 -8.98 -27.39
N HIS A 559 16.63 -9.40 -26.33
CA HIS A 559 16.91 -10.63 -25.59
C HIS A 559 15.96 -11.78 -25.96
N SER A 560 15.09 -11.60 -26.95
CA SER A 560 14.10 -12.60 -27.33
C SER A 560 14.73 -13.73 -28.15
N ALA A 561 14.40 -14.97 -27.79
CA ALA A 561 14.73 -16.16 -28.57
C ALA A 561 13.63 -16.54 -29.59
N LEU A 562 12.58 -15.72 -29.73
CA LEU A 562 11.49 -16.00 -30.68
C LEU A 562 11.99 -15.93 -32.13
N PRO A 563 11.57 -16.85 -33.02
CA PRO A 563 11.92 -16.82 -34.43
C PRO A 563 11.41 -15.55 -35.14
N ASP A 564 10.14 -15.18 -34.87
CA ASP A 564 9.54 -13.95 -35.35
C ASP A 564 9.49 -12.92 -34.21
N ARG A 565 10.33 -11.88 -34.35
CA ARG A 565 10.40 -10.78 -33.38
C ARG A 565 9.45 -9.63 -33.70
N SER A 566 8.72 -9.66 -34.82
CA SER A 566 7.76 -8.62 -35.20
C SER A 566 6.57 -8.52 -34.22
N VAL A 567 6.27 -9.60 -33.49
CA VAL A 567 5.28 -9.63 -32.39
C VAL A 567 5.51 -8.53 -31.35
N HIS A 568 6.76 -8.11 -31.11
CA HIS A 568 7.07 -7.03 -30.16
C HIS A 568 6.55 -5.68 -30.66
N ALA A 569 6.71 -5.39 -31.96
CA ALA A 569 6.19 -4.16 -32.56
C ALA A 569 4.65 -4.14 -32.58
N PHE A 570 4.02 -5.30 -32.77
CA PHE A 570 2.58 -5.47 -32.61
C PHE A 570 2.12 -5.16 -31.18
N ILE A 571 2.80 -5.70 -30.15
CA ILE A 571 2.48 -5.40 -28.75
C ILE A 571 2.68 -3.91 -28.44
N THR A 572 3.76 -3.29 -28.92
CA THR A 572 3.95 -1.83 -28.80
C THR A 572 2.77 -1.07 -29.39
N SER A 573 2.30 -1.48 -30.58
CA SER A 573 1.17 -0.82 -31.26
C SER A 573 -0.14 -0.97 -30.49
N ALA A 574 -0.36 -2.12 -29.86
CA ALA A 574 -1.52 -2.36 -29.00
C ALA A 574 -1.45 -1.55 -27.68
N LEU A 575 -0.27 -1.42 -27.07
CA LEU A 575 -0.09 -0.65 -25.83
C LEU A 575 -0.20 0.87 -26.06
N LEU A 576 0.29 1.37 -27.20
CA LEU A 576 0.28 2.79 -27.54
C LEU A 576 -0.96 3.22 -28.35
N ASP A 577 -1.86 2.29 -28.66
CA ASP A 577 -3.06 2.52 -29.49
C ASP A 577 -2.73 3.16 -30.86
N THR A 578 -1.69 2.66 -31.52
CA THR A 578 -1.22 3.16 -32.84
C THR A 578 -1.64 2.27 -34.00
N MET A 579 -2.58 1.35 -33.80
CA MET A 579 -3.13 0.52 -34.87
C MET A 579 -4.10 1.38 -35.69
N GLY A 580 -3.87 1.49 -37.00
CA GLY A 580 -4.51 2.47 -37.89
C GLY A 580 -6.03 2.54 -37.75
N ALA A 581 -6.56 3.77 -37.59
CA ALA A 581 -7.98 3.99 -37.32
C ALA A 581 -8.91 3.65 -38.50
N GLU A 582 -8.38 3.54 -39.72
CA GLU A 582 -9.13 3.41 -40.99
C GLU A 582 -8.87 2.10 -41.75
N ASP A 583 -8.10 1.16 -41.20
CA ASP A 583 -7.74 -0.08 -41.91
C ASP A 583 -8.86 -1.15 -41.88
N PRO A 584 -9.16 -1.82 -43.01
CA PRO A 584 -10.05 -2.98 -43.02
C PRO A 584 -9.43 -4.14 -42.22
N GLY A 585 -9.99 -4.45 -41.05
CA GLY A 585 -9.45 -5.43 -40.10
C GLY A 585 -9.09 -4.87 -38.73
N ARG A 586 -9.46 -3.61 -38.45
CA ARG A 586 -9.22 -2.98 -37.14
C ARG A 586 -9.81 -3.81 -35.97
N PRO A 587 -9.04 -4.04 -34.89
CA PRO A 587 -9.56 -4.64 -33.67
C PRO A 587 -10.60 -3.72 -33.00
N ASP A 588 -11.54 -4.32 -32.26
CA ASP A 588 -12.45 -3.57 -31.41
C ASP A 588 -11.65 -2.63 -30.48
N PRO A 589 -11.86 -1.29 -30.55
CA PRO A 589 -11.15 -0.35 -29.70
C PRO A 589 -11.33 -0.64 -28.20
N GLU A 590 -12.47 -1.19 -27.79
CA GLU A 590 -12.67 -1.54 -26.39
C GLU A 590 -11.81 -2.72 -25.95
N LEU A 591 -11.58 -3.69 -26.84
CA LEU A 591 -10.67 -4.80 -26.56
C LEU A 591 -9.22 -4.32 -26.41
N VAL A 592 -8.78 -3.38 -27.26
CA VAL A 592 -7.45 -2.75 -27.15
C VAL A 592 -7.31 -1.99 -25.83
N ARG A 593 -8.32 -1.19 -25.46
CA ARG A 593 -8.35 -0.46 -24.18
C ARG A 593 -8.35 -1.42 -22.99
N ARG A 594 -9.12 -2.51 -23.04
CA ARG A 594 -9.16 -3.56 -22.01
C ARG A 594 -7.80 -4.23 -21.84
N PHE A 595 -7.14 -4.63 -22.93
CA PHE A 595 -5.78 -5.17 -22.89
C PHE A 595 -4.80 -4.21 -22.22
N ARG A 596 -4.77 -2.95 -22.68
CA ARG A 596 -3.88 -1.91 -22.11
C ARG A 596 -4.15 -1.66 -20.63
N ARG A 597 -5.42 -1.53 -20.24
CA ARG A 597 -5.84 -1.34 -18.85
C ARG A 597 -5.32 -2.47 -17.96
N ARG A 598 -5.58 -3.72 -18.34
CA ARG A 598 -5.14 -4.91 -17.61
C ARG A 598 -3.62 -5.03 -17.56
N PHE A 599 -2.92 -4.66 -18.62
CA PHE A 599 -1.45 -4.62 -18.62
C PHE A 599 -0.94 -3.65 -17.55
N GLN A 600 -1.47 -2.43 -17.51
CA GLN A 600 -1.08 -1.42 -16.51
C GLN A 600 -1.49 -1.80 -15.08
N GLN A 601 -2.58 -2.54 -14.91
CA GLN A 601 -3.03 -3.06 -13.61
C GLN A 601 -2.24 -4.30 -13.15
N LEU A 602 -1.51 -4.97 -14.05
CA LEU A 602 -0.71 -6.16 -13.74
C LEU A 602 0.77 -5.84 -13.47
N THR A 603 1.38 -4.89 -14.19
CA THR A 603 2.81 -4.60 -14.03
C THR A 603 3.17 -4.16 -12.61
N GLY A 604 2.29 -3.41 -11.94
CA GLY A 604 2.47 -2.95 -10.55
C GLY A 604 2.52 -4.12 -9.55
N PRO A 605 1.49 -4.98 -9.49
CA PRO A 605 1.52 -6.21 -8.70
C PRO A 605 2.73 -7.11 -8.95
N VAL A 606 3.15 -7.27 -10.21
CA VAL A 606 4.35 -8.06 -10.54
C VAL A 606 5.62 -7.40 -10.01
N MET A 607 5.72 -6.07 -10.05
CA MET A 607 6.81 -5.34 -9.40
C MET A 607 6.79 -5.55 -7.90
N ALA A 608 5.68 -5.28 -7.21
CA ALA A 608 5.58 -5.42 -5.76
C ALA A 608 5.92 -6.84 -5.28
N LYS A 609 5.25 -7.85 -5.85
CA LYS A 609 5.43 -9.25 -5.44
C LYS A 609 6.79 -9.81 -5.87
N GLY A 610 7.33 -9.36 -7.00
CA GLY A 610 8.63 -9.79 -7.53
C GLY A 610 9.83 -9.12 -6.85
N LEU A 611 9.78 -7.81 -6.61
CA LEU A 611 10.83 -7.04 -5.96
C LEU A 611 10.71 -7.14 -4.43
N GLU A 612 9.60 -6.67 -3.88
CA GLU A 612 9.47 -6.42 -2.44
C GLU A 612 9.21 -7.69 -1.62
N ASP A 613 8.36 -8.58 -2.15
CA ASP A 613 7.96 -9.83 -1.48
C ASP A 613 8.72 -11.06 -2.01
N THR A 614 9.74 -10.88 -2.85
CA THR A 614 10.57 -12.01 -3.32
C THR A 614 12.04 -11.62 -3.40
N LEU A 615 12.43 -10.66 -4.25
CA LEU A 615 13.84 -10.32 -4.42
C LEU A 615 14.49 -9.78 -3.14
N PHE A 616 13.77 -8.97 -2.34
CA PHE A 616 14.27 -8.48 -1.06
C PHE A 616 14.65 -9.59 -0.07
N TYR A 617 14.12 -10.80 -0.26
CA TYR A 617 14.44 -11.99 0.54
C TYR A 617 15.41 -12.94 -0.16
N ARG A 618 15.85 -12.62 -1.40
CA ARG A 618 16.84 -13.40 -2.17
C ARG A 618 18.17 -12.67 -2.35
N TYR A 619 18.14 -11.36 -2.54
CA TYR A 619 19.33 -10.52 -2.73
C TYR A 619 19.52 -9.60 -1.52
N ALA A 620 20.30 -10.06 -0.54
CA ALA A 620 20.37 -9.44 0.79
C ALA A 620 21.73 -8.81 1.11
N ARG A 621 22.43 -8.27 0.09
CA ARG A 621 23.75 -7.63 0.24
C ARG A 621 23.83 -6.67 1.43
N LEU A 622 22.78 -5.86 1.62
CA LEU A 622 22.57 -5.07 2.82
C LEU A 622 21.07 -4.90 3.05
N LEU A 623 20.52 -5.52 4.10
CA LEU A 623 19.06 -5.54 4.36
C LEU A 623 18.43 -4.15 4.58
N ALA A 624 19.24 -3.13 4.90
CA ALA A 624 18.75 -1.75 5.03
C ALA A 624 18.20 -1.18 3.70
N LEU A 625 18.68 -1.69 2.57
CA LEU A 625 18.27 -1.24 1.23
C LEU A 625 17.06 -2.00 0.69
N ASN A 626 16.68 -3.08 1.36
CA ASN A 626 15.59 -3.97 0.98
C ASN A 626 14.31 -3.50 1.67
N GLU A 627 13.85 -2.32 1.27
CA GLU A 627 12.71 -1.60 1.85
C GLU A 627 11.75 -1.14 0.75
N VAL A 628 10.47 -0.98 1.07
CA VAL A 628 9.42 -0.54 0.13
C VAL A 628 9.86 0.76 -0.58
N GLY A 629 9.78 0.77 -1.91
CA GLY A 629 10.31 1.84 -2.77
C GLY A 629 11.83 1.97 -2.85
N GLY A 630 12.57 1.03 -2.27
CA GLY A 630 14.02 0.94 -2.38
C GLY A 630 14.47 0.08 -3.56
N ASP A 631 15.63 0.43 -4.13
CA ASP A 631 16.32 -0.35 -5.16
C ASP A 631 17.66 -0.86 -4.58
N PRO A 632 17.77 -2.13 -4.13
CA PRO A 632 19.00 -2.71 -3.63
C PRO A 632 20.17 -2.70 -4.63
N GLY A 633 19.88 -2.52 -5.92
CA GLY A 633 20.87 -2.31 -6.97
C GLY A 633 21.60 -0.97 -6.83
N ARG A 634 20.99 0.05 -6.21
CA ARG A 634 21.60 1.36 -5.93
C ARG A 634 22.10 1.44 -4.48
N TYR A 635 23.42 1.58 -4.32
CA TYR A 635 24.06 1.58 -3.00
C TYR A 635 24.29 3.01 -2.47
N GLY A 636 23.25 3.59 -1.86
CA GLY A 636 23.31 4.92 -1.23
C GLY A 636 23.29 6.10 -2.20
N VAL A 637 23.41 7.31 -1.66
CA VAL A 637 23.29 8.58 -2.39
C VAL A 637 24.37 9.56 -1.93
N THR A 638 24.94 10.33 -2.85
CA THR A 638 25.91 11.39 -2.51
C THR A 638 25.19 12.61 -1.90
N PRO A 639 25.83 13.39 -1.00
CA PRO A 639 25.23 14.62 -0.47
C PRO A 639 24.73 15.59 -1.56
N ALA A 640 25.47 15.75 -2.65
CA ALA A 640 25.07 16.58 -3.78
C ALA A 640 23.79 16.08 -4.49
N ALA A 641 23.70 14.76 -4.74
CA ALA A 641 22.50 14.17 -5.34
C ALA A 641 21.29 14.26 -4.40
N PHE A 642 21.50 14.09 -3.09
CA PHE A 642 20.49 14.31 -2.06
C PHE A 642 19.95 15.74 -2.13
N HIS A 643 20.82 16.74 -2.04
CA HIS A 643 20.42 18.15 -2.11
C HIS A 643 19.69 18.51 -3.41
N ALA A 644 20.15 18.00 -4.55
CA ALA A 644 19.49 18.21 -5.84
C ALA A 644 18.06 17.64 -5.86
N ALA A 645 17.84 16.45 -5.27
CA ALA A 645 16.51 15.86 -5.14
C ALA A 645 15.59 16.72 -4.23
N ILE A 646 16.10 17.28 -3.14
CA ILE A 646 15.32 18.17 -2.27
C ILE A 646 14.95 19.48 -2.99
N VAL A 647 15.87 20.07 -3.77
CA VAL A 647 15.57 21.26 -4.58
C VAL A 647 14.44 20.98 -5.57
N ARG A 648 14.46 19.82 -6.25
CA ARG A 648 13.35 19.41 -7.13
C ARG A 648 12.04 19.21 -6.37
N ARG A 649 12.09 18.64 -5.16
CA ARG A 649 10.91 18.45 -4.31
C ARG A 649 10.26 19.78 -3.92
N VAL A 650 11.03 20.81 -3.56
CA VAL A 650 10.49 22.16 -3.25
C VAL A 650 9.68 22.73 -4.42
N GLN A 651 10.13 22.45 -5.65
CA GLN A 651 9.50 22.98 -6.85
C GLN A 651 8.21 22.26 -7.23
N HIS A 652 8.16 20.94 -7.05
CA HIS A 652 7.09 20.10 -7.59
C HIS A 652 6.18 19.48 -6.52
N TRP A 653 6.69 19.15 -5.35
CA TRP A 653 5.95 18.40 -4.31
C TRP A 653 6.27 18.89 -2.89
N PRO A 654 6.13 20.20 -2.59
CA PRO A 654 6.52 20.77 -1.29
C PRO A 654 5.67 20.30 -0.11
N HIS A 655 4.53 19.66 -0.39
CA HIS A 655 3.55 19.22 0.62
C HIS A 655 3.37 17.70 0.67
N ALA A 656 4.17 16.94 -0.09
CA ALA A 656 4.19 15.49 -0.01
C ALA A 656 4.66 15.03 1.38
N MET A 657 4.27 13.82 1.79
CA MET A 657 4.73 13.26 3.06
C MET A 657 6.21 12.90 3.03
N ILE A 658 6.82 12.91 4.21
CA ILE A 658 8.15 12.39 4.50
C ILE A 658 7.96 11.27 5.51
N ALA A 659 7.89 10.04 5.03
CA ALA A 659 7.82 8.85 5.87
C ALA A 659 9.21 8.30 6.16
N THR A 660 9.36 7.70 7.34
CA THR A 660 10.54 6.92 7.71
C THR A 660 10.18 5.55 8.27
N ALA A 661 8.94 5.33 8.69
CA ALA A 661 8.38 4.04 9.03
C ALA A 661 6.90 4.05 8.64
N THR A 662 6.35 2.89 8.31
CA THR A 662 4.92 2.71 8.00
C THR A 662 4.46 1.33 8.48
N HIS A 663 3.19 1.01 8.31
CA HIS A 663 2.68 -0.34 8.55
C HIS A 663 3.16 -1.37 7.51
N ASP A 664 3.66 -0.94 6.35
CA ASP A 664 4.14 -1.83 5.28
C ASP A 664 5.67 -1.87 5.13
N THR A 665 6.40 -0.98 5.81
CA THR A 665 7.87 -1.04 5.80
C THR A 665 8.33 -2.40 6.31
N LYS A 666 9.24 -3.01 5.57
CA LYS A 666 9.80 -4.33 5.82
C LYS A 666 10.59 -4.37 7.13
N ARG A 667 11.06 -3.23 7.64
CA ARG A 667 11.74 -3.11 8.94
C ARG A 667 11.39 -1.77 9.60
N GLY A 668 11.53 -1.69 10.92
CA GLY A 668 11.43 -0.44 11.66
C GLY A 668 12.55 0.54 11.31
N GLU A 669 12.30 1.85 11.48
CA GLU A 669 13.25 2.86 11.03
C GLU A 669 14.62 2.73 11.72
N ASP A 670 14.64 2.46 13.02
CA ASP A 670 15.89 2.40 13.78
C ASP A 670 16.61 1.06 13.62
N ALA A 671 15.86 -0.01 13.35
CA ALA A 671 16.44 -1.26 12.85
C ALA A 671 17.21 -1.03 11.53
N ARG A 672 16.63 -0.27 10.59
CA ARG A 672 17.35 0.11 9.35
C ARG A 672 18.54 1.01 9.65
N ALA A 673 18.44 1.96 10.58
CA ALA A 673 19.55 2.85 10.92
C ALA A 673 20.79 2.08 11.41
N ARG A 674 20.59 1.03 12.22
CA ARG A 674 21.66 0.13 12.66
C ARG A 674 22.27 -0.66 11.51
N LEU A 675 21.44 -1.14 10.58
CA LEU A 675 21.92 -1.83 9.40
C LEU A 675 22.73 -0.90 8.49
N LEU A 676 22.32 0.36 8.31
CA LEU A 676 23.11 1.35 7.58
C LEU A 676 24.51 1.54 8.17
N ALA A 677 24.66 1.41 9.50
CA ALA A 677 25.94 1.54 10.17
C ALA A 677 26.94 0.43 9.82
N LEU A 678 26.49 -0.73 9.31
CA LEU A 678 27.38 -1.78 8.78
C LEU A 678 28.28 -1.24 7.67
N SER A 679 27.78 -0.32 6.83
CA SER A 679 28.55 0.31 5.74
C SER A 679 29.78 1.10 6.22
N GLN A 680 29.83 1.43 7.51
CA GLN A 680 30.96 2.13 8.13
C GLN A 680 32.00 1.19 8.74
N GLN A 681 31.70 -0.10 8.86
CA GLN A 681 32.55 -1.12 9.50
C GLN A 681 32.60 -2.43 8.66
N PRO A 682 32.85 -2.38 7.34
CA PRO A 682 32.77 -3.57 6.48
C PRO A 682 33.74 -4.69 6.89
N GLU A 683 34.95 -4.36 7.32
CA GLU A 683 35.95 -5.35 7.71
C GLU A 683 35.57 -6.06 9.01
N GLN A 684 35.11 -5.32 10.02
CA GLN A 684 34.62 -5.88 11.27
C GLN A 684 33.36 -6.70 11.06
N TRP A 685 32.48 -6.28 10.15
CA TRP A 685 31.33 -7.06 9.73
C TRP A 685 31.74 -8.42 9.14
N ALA A 686 32.72 -8.43 8.22
CA ALA A 686 33.22 -9.66 7.63
C ALA A 686 33.88 -10.60 8.65
N GLU A 687 34.57 -10.05 9.65
CA GLU A 687 35.16 -10.83 10.75
C GLU A 687 34.08 -11.43 11.67
N ALA A 688 33.11 -10.62 12.09
CA ALA A 688 31.98 -11.06 12.91
C ALA A 688 31.18 -12.16 12.22
N LEU A 689 30.89 -12.00 10.92
CA LEU A 689 30.22 -13.03 10.11
C LEU A 689 30.93 -14.37 10.17
N ARG A 690 32.24 -14.41 9.90
CA ARG A 690 33.02 -15.66 9.91
C ARG A 690 32.98 -16.33 11.28
N LEU A 691 33.12 -15.55 12.35
CA LEU A 691 33.04 -16.06 13.72
C LEU A 691 31.66 -16.67 14.00
N TRP A 692 30.60 -15.96 13.65
CA TRP A 692 29.23 -16.39 13.91
C TRP A 692 28.81 -17.59 13.07
N GLN A 693 29.22 -17.67 11.81
CA GLN A 693 29.04 -18.86 10.98
C GLN A 693 29.79 -20.06 11.56
N THR A 694 30.99 -19.86 12.10
CA THR A 694 31.73 -20.92 12.80
C THR A 694 30.98 -21.42 14.04
N ILE A 695 30.28 -20.53 14.76
CA ILE A 695 29.46 -20.90 15.92
C ILE A 695 28.16 -21.60 15.48
N ALA A 696 27.57 -21.18 14.35
CA ALA A 696 26.31 -21.71 13.84
C ALA A 696 26.46 -23.07 13.14
N SER A 697 27.58 -23.31 12.45
CA SER A 697 27.82 -24.49 11.59
C SER A 697 27.54 -25.84 12.26
N PRO A 698 27.95 -26.11 13.52
CA PRO A 698 27.63 -27.37 14.20
C PRO A 698 26.14 -27.60 14.49
N HIS A 699 25.29 -26.61 14.22
CA HIS A 699 23.85 -26.63 14.48
C HIS A 699 23.01 -26.61 13.20
N LEU A 700 23.64 -26.61 12.02
CA LEU A 700 22.94 -26.73 10.75
C LEU A 700 22.44 -28.17 10.55
N ALA A 701 21.24 -28.31 9.99
CA ALA A 701 20.72 -29.60 9.56
C ALA A 701 21.18 -29.90 8.13
N MET A 702 21.19 -31.18 7.75
CA MET A 702 21.34 -31.62 6.37
C MET A 702 19.97 -32.04 5.84
N ILE A 703 19.45 -31.34 4.84
CA ILE A 703 18.18 -31.64 4.16
C ILE A 703 18.48 -31.71 2.67
N ASP A 704 18.11 -32.81 2.02
CA ASP A 704 18.37 -33.06 0.59
C ASP A 704 19.83 -32.80 0.19
N ASP A 705 20.78 -33.29 1.01
CA ASP A 705 22.23 -33.13 0.86
C ASP A 705 22.74 -31.68 0.87
N ALA A 706 21.93 -30.73 1.36
CA ALA A 706 22.31 -29.33 1.55
C ALA A 706 22.20 -28.88 3.02
N GLU A 707 23.03 -27.92 3.42
CA GLU A 707 22.91 -27.28 4.73
C GLU A 707 21.60 -26.47 4.81
N ALA A 708 20.88 -26.63 5.91
CA ALA A 708 19.64 -25.92 6.20
C ALA A 708 19.73 -25.22 7.57
N PRO A 709 19.54 -23.89 7.64
CA PRO A 709 19.35 -22.95 6.51
C PRO A 709 20.62 -22.75 5.67
N ASP A 710 20.45 -22.33 4.41
CA ASP A 710 21.57 -22.11 3.49
C ASP A 710 22.38 -20.85 3.84
N ALA A 711 23.50 -20.64 3.15
CA ALA A 711 24.40 -19.53 3.46
C ALA A 711 23.77 -18.13 3.30
N ASN A 712 22.81 -17.96 2.37
CA ASN A 712 22.14 -16.67 2.16
C ASN A 712 21.05 -16.42 3.20
N ASP A 713 20.30 -17.45 3.57
CA ASP A 713 19.33 -17.40 4.66
C ASP A 713 20.01 -17.12 6.00
N GLN A 714 21.16 -17.76 6.26
CA GLN A 714 22.03 -17.43 7.41
C GLN A 714 22.48 -15.95 7.37
N PHE A 715 22.87 -15.43 6.20
CA PHE A 715 23.30 -14.03 6.03
C PHE A 715 22.16 -13.04 6.33
N ILE A 716 20.94 -13.35 5.89
CA ILE A 716 19.71 -12.58 6.19
C ILE A 716 19.42 -12.64 7.69
N MET A 717 19.44 -13.82 8.29
CA MET A 717 19.19 -14.04 9.71
C MET A 717 20.12 -13.19 10.59
N LEU A 718 21.43 -13.20 10.31
CA LEU A 718 22.42 -12.47 11.10
C LEU A 718 22.26 -10.95 10.99
N GLN A 719 21.94 -10.43 9.80
CA GLN A 719 21.62 -9.01 9.66
C GLN A 719 20.32 -8.65 10.38
N ALA A 720 19.27 -9.47 10.25
CA ALA A 720 17.98 -9.22 10.91
C ALA A 720 18.13 -9.19 12.45
N LEU A 721 18.95 -10.09 13.01
CA LEU A 721 19.32 -10.07 14.43
C LEU A 721 19.98 -8.74 14.83
N LEU A 722 20.90 -8.21 14.02
CA LEU A 722 21.59 -6.95 14.31
C LEU A 722 20.65 -5.73 14.24
N GLY A 723 19.76 -5.71 13.24
CA GLY A 723 18.77 -4.66 13.09
C GLY A 723 17.82 -4.61 14.28
N ALA A 724 17.18 -5.75 14.59
CA ALA A 724 16.11 -5.84 15.58
C ALA A 724 16.58 -6.05 17.04
N TRP A 725 17.90 -6.09 17.30
CA TRP A 725 18.46 -6.38 18.62
C TRP A 725 17.87 -5.49 19.74
N PRO A 726 17.17 -6.01 20.75
CA PRO A 726 16.49 -5.19 21.75
C PRO A 726 17.45 -4.28 22.52
N THR A 727 17.01 -3.07 22.86
CA THR A 727 17.80 -2.12 23.67
C THR A 727 18.06 -2.64 25.08
N GLU A 728 17.15 -3.44 25.61
CA GLU A 728 17.23 -4.12 26.91
C GLU A 728 18.39 -5.13 26.95
N LEU A 729 18.78 -5.68 25.79
CA LEU A 729 19.91 -6.59 25.65
C LEU A 729 21.23 -5.88 25.34
N LEU A 730 21.26 -4.54 25.37
CA LEU A 730 22.49 -3.76 25.23
C LEU A 730 23.17 -3.50 26.57
N ASP A 731 22.43 -3.58 27.67
CA ASP A 731 22.96 -3.32 29.00
C ASP A 731 23.96 -4.41 29.44
N ARG A 732 24.69 -4.13 30.53
CA ARG A 732 25.70 -5.07 31.04
C ARG A 732 25.07 -6.26 31.76
N GLU A 733 23.90 -6.06 32.36
CA GLU A 733 23.10 -7.14 32.94
C GLU A 733 22.25 -7.78 31.85
N PHE A 734 22.40 -9.09 31.67
CA PHE A 734 21.71 -9.81 30.63
C PHE A 734 20.27 -10.14 31.07
N ASP A 735 19.28 -9.59 30.39
CA ASP A 735 17.88 -9.94 30.59
C ASP A 735 17.52 -11.22 29.80
N ALA A 736 17.43 -12.34 30.52
CA ALA A 736 17.07 -13.61 29.93
C ALA A 736 15.64 -13.65 29.38
N GLN A 737 14.70 -12.91 29.97
CA GLN A 737 13.31 -12.88 29.53
C GLN A 737 13.18 -12.07 28.22
N ALA A 738 13.89 -10.94 28.13
CA ALA A 738 13.96 -10.16 26.89
C ALA A 738 14.60 -10.98 25.75
N ALA A 739 15.63 -11.79 26.03
CA ALA A 739 16.24 -12.68 25.04
C ALA A 739 15.26 -13.75 24.52
N VAL A 740 14.47 -14.36 25.40
CA VAL A 740 13.43 -15.34 25.01
C VAL A 740 12.34 -14.70 24.15
N ALA A 741 11.83 -13.53 24.57
CA ALA A 741 10.82 -12.80 23.81
C ALA A 741 11.35 -12.37 22.43
N PHE A 742 12.62 -11.98 22.35
CA PHE A 742 13.27 -11.65 21.09
C PHE A 742 13.42 -12.87 20.17
N GLY A 743 13.84 -14.03 20.70
CA GLY A 743 13.91 -15.28 19.95
C GLY A 743 12.58 -15.63 19.27
N ALA A 744 11.45 -15.52 20.00
CA ALA A 744 10.12 -15.79 19.45
C ALA A 744 9.74 -14.83 18.31
N ARG A 745 10.04 -13.53 18.45
CA ARG A 745 9.83 -12.54 17.36
C ARG A 745 10.64 -12.90 16.11
N MET A 746 11.90 -13.31 16.31
CA MET A 746 12.79 -13.69 15.22
C MET A 746 12.35 -14.97 14.50
N GLU A 747 11.78 -15.96 15.22
CA GLU A 747 11.20 -17.16 14.58
C GLU A 747 10.00 -16.81 13.69
N GLY A 748 9.11 -15.91 14.14
CA GLY A 748 7.98 -15.44 13.34
C GLY A 748 8.42 -14.73 12.06
N PHE A 749 9.41 -13.84 12.17
CA PHE A 749 10.04 -13.21 11.01
C PHE A 749 10.67 -14.23 10.07
N LEU A 750 11.40 -15.22 10.61
CA LEU A 750 12.17 -16.17 9.81
C LEU A 750 11.26 -17.00 8.89
N VAL A 751 10.15 -17.53 9.40
CA VAL A 751 9.20 -18.28 8.58
C VAL A 751 8.67 -17.42 7.43
N LYS A 752 8.27 -16.18 7.74
CA LYS A 752 7.79 -15.24 6.71
C LYS A 752 8.88 -14.97 5.67
N ALA A 753 10.10 -14.65 6.11
CA ALA A 753 11.22 -14.37 5.21
C ALA A 753 11.54 -15.53 4.27
N LEU A 754 11.58 -16.76 4.78
CA LEU A 754 11.84 -17.97 3.98
C LEU A 754 10.72 -18.24 2.97
N ARG A 755 9.45 -18.08 3.39
CA ARG A 755 8.29 -18.26 2.50
C ARG A 755 8.17 -17.17 1.44
N GLU A 756 8.55 -15.93 1.76
CA GLU A 756 8.64 -14.86 0.78
C GLU A 756 9.80 -15.07 -0.21
N ALA A 757 10.93 -15.61 0.25
CA ALA A 757 12.03 -15.97 -0.64
C ALA A 757 11.62 -17.03 -1.67
N LYS A 758 10.69 -17.96 -1.36
CA LYS A 758 10.20 -18.97 -2.33
C LYS A 758 11.34 -19.81 -2.94
N VAL A 759 12.42 -20.05 -2.19
CA VAL A 759 13.57 -20.86 -2.63
C VAL A 759 13.43 -22.27 -2.07
N HIS A 760 13.39 -22.42 -0.75
CA HIS A 760 13.33 -23.71 -0.06
C HIS A 760 11.94 -24.05 0.49
N THR A 761 11.11 -23.03 0.74
CA THR A 761 9.73 -23.14 1.23
C THR A 761 8.88 -22.02 0.63
N SER A 762 7.56 -22.15 0.65
CA SER A 762 6.62 -21.14 0.16
C SER A 762 5.31 -21.19 0.96
N TRP A 763 4.48 -20.15 0.83
CA TRP A 763 3.11 -20.17 1.37
C TRP A 763 2.25 -21.28 0.75
N VAL A 764 2.53 -21.67 -0.50
CA VAL A 764 1.70 -22.64 -1.24
C VAL A 764 2.08 -24.08 -0.91
N ASN A 765 3.38 -24.34 -0.86
CA ASN A 765 3.98 -25.63 -0.54
C ASN A 765 5.05 -25.41 0.54
N PRO A 766 4.67 -25.44 1.83
CA PRO A 766 5.62 -25.32 2.92
C PRO A 766 6.57 -26.52 2.99
N ASN A 767 7.86 -26.26 3.14
CA ASN A 767 8.86 -27.27 3.50
C ASN A 767 9.07 -27.25 5.02
N GLU A 768 8.29 -28.05 5.73
CA GLU A 768 8.28 -28.07 7.19
C GLU A 768 9.63 -28.46 7.80
N ALA A 769 10.38 -29.35 7.14
CA ALA A 769 11.69 -29.77 7.60
C ALA A 769 12.70 -28.61 7.57
N TYR A 770 12.73 -27.85 6.48
CA TYR A 770 13.59 -26.68 6.34
C TYR A 770 13.21 -25.56 7.32
N GLU A 771 11.90 -25.28 7.44
CA GLU A 771 11.40 -24.30 8.42
C GLU A 771 11.74 -24.69 9.86
N ALA A 772 11.64 -25.99 10.20
CA ALA A 772 12.01 -26.48 11.52
C ALA A 772 13.51 -26.35 11.80
N ALA A 773 14.37 -26.67 10.83
CA ALA A 773 15.82 -26.51 10.95
C ALA A 773 16.22 -25.04 11.16
N ALA A 774 15.63 -24.13 10.39
CA ALA A 774 15.90 -22.70 10.51
C ALA A 774 15.45 -22.13 11.88
N LYS A 775 14.26 -22.54 12.37
CA LYS A 775 13.78 -22.19 13.71
C LYS A 775 14.67 -22.74 14.82
N GLU A 776 15.11 -23.99 14.69
CA GLU A 776 16.01 -24.61 15.67
C GLU A 776 17.34 -23.86 15.76
N LEU A 777 17.92 -23.48 14.62
CA LEU A 777 19.10 -22.62 14.61
C LEU A 777 18.82 -21.29 15.30
N MET A 778 17.72 -20.60 14.95
CA MET A 778 17.35 -19.32 15.59
C MET A 778 17.21 -19.44 17.11
N ARG A 779 16.56 -20.50 17.61
CA ARG A 779 16.42 -20.78 19.05
C ARG A 779 17.77 -20.99 19.72
N ARG A 780 18.71 -21.69 19.08
CA ARG A 780 20.07 -21.88 19.61
C ARG A 780 20.88 -20.59 19.62
N LEU A 781 20.78 -19.77 18.58
CA LEU A 781 21.49 -18.49 18.51
C LEU A 781 20.95 -17.51 19.55
N THR A 782 19.65 -17.49 19.79
CA THR A 782 19.01 -16.58 20.75
C THR A 782 18.89 -17.14 22.17
N ALA A 783 19.42 -18.35 22.43
CA ALA A 783 19.38 -18.96 23.75
C ALA A 783 20.09 -18.11 24.81
N PRO A 784 19.46 -17.87 25.98
CA PRO A 784 20.08 -17.19 27.11
C PRO A 784 21.45 -17.77 27.46
N ASN A 785 22.44 -16.91 27.69
CA ASN A 785 23.82 -17.31 28.02
C ASN A 785 24.52 -18.20 26.97
N GLY A 786 24.01 -18.24 25.73
CA GLY A 786 24.65 -18.94 24.61
C GLY A 786 26.00 -18.30 24.21
N ARG A 787 26.91 -19.11 23.64
CA ARG A 787 28.19 -18.59 23.11
C ARG A 787 27.96 -17.52 22.05
N PHE A 788 27.00 -17.74 21.15
CA PHE A 788 26.69 -16.77 20.10
C PHE A 788 26.32 -15.40 20.68
N LEU A 789 25.37 -15.32 21.62
CA LEU A 789 24.97 -14.03 22.19
C LEU A 789 26.13 -13.28 22.86
N ARG A 790 27.04 -13.99 23.54
CA ARG A 790 28.24 -13.39 24.15
C ARG A 790 29.17 -12.76 23.11
N GLU A 791 29.38 -13.45 21.99
CA GLU A 791 30.23 -12.97 20.89
C GLU A 791 29.51 -11.95 19.98
N PHE A 792 28.18 -11.97 19.98
CA PHE A 792 27.33 -11.09 19.18
C PHE A 792 27.15 -9.71 19.83
N ALA A 793 26.91 -9.68 21.15
CA ALA A 793 26.55 -8.48 21.89
C ALA A 793 27.54 -7.30 21.76
N PRO A 794 28.88 -7.48 21.75
CA PRO A 794 29.81 -6.36 21.59
C PRO A 794 29.63 -5.63 20.24
N PHE A 795 29.46 -6.38 19.15
CA PHE A 795 29.26 -5.80 17.83
C PHE A 795 27.84 -5.22 17.68
N ALA A 796 26.82 -5.89 18.26
CA ALA A 796 25.46 -5.35 18.32
C ALA A 796 25.40 -4.01 19.07
N ARG A 797 26.07 -3.89 20.22
CA ARG A 797 26.19 -2.62 20.97
C ARG A 797 26.90 -1.55 20.17
N ARG A 798 27.98 -1.93 19.47
CA ARG A 798 28.68 -1.01 18.57
C ARG A 798 27.77 -0.47 17.47
N LEU A 799 27.04 -1.34 16.78
CA LEU A 799 26.10 -0.93 15.73
C LEU A 799 24.90 -0.17 16.27
N ALA A 800 24.39 -0.53 17.46
CA ALA A 800 23.34 0.20 18.13
C ALA A 800 23.73 1.69 18.31
N THR A 801 24.91 1.96 18.86
CA THR A 801 25.39 3.34 19.04
C THR A 801 25.53 4.11 17.72
N LEU A 802 26.09 3.47 16.68
CA LEU A 802 26.23 4.11 15.36
C LEU A 802 24.88 4.30 14.65
N GLY A 803 23.99 3.33 14.78
CA GLY A 803 22.64 3.37 14.23
C GLY A 803 21.80 4.46 14.87
N MET A 804 21.87 4.63 16.18
CA MET A 804 21.08 5.64 16.87
C MET A 804 21.53 7.07 16.53
N LEU A 805 22.80 7.28 16.17
CA LEU A 805 23.24 8.55 15.59
C LEU A 805 22.59 8.82 14.23
N ALA A 806 22.55 7.80 13.37
CA ALA A 806 21.87 7.88 12.08
C ALA A 806 20.35 8.08 12.27
N ALA A 807 19.75 7.46 13.28
CA ALA A 807 18.34 7.64 13.64
C ALA A 807 18.02 9.07 14.11
N LEU A 808 18.89 9.68 14.93
CA LEU A 808 18.73 11.07 15.34
C LEU A 808 18.89 12.02 14.14
N ALA A 809 19.90 11.80 13.29
CA ALA A 809 20.06 12.54 12.05
C ALA A 809 18.82 12.40 11.15
N ARG A 810 18.31 11.18 10.97
CA ARG A 810 17.08 10.89 10.21
C ARG A 810 15.88 11.64 10.78
N THR A 811 15.70 11.62 12.11
CA THR A 811 14.58 12.29 12.78
C THR A 811 14.60 13.81 12.52
N VAL A 812 15.78 14.43 12.62
CA VAL A 812 15.97 15.85 12.31
C VAL A 812 15.69 16.13 10.84
N LEU A 813 16.27 15.35 9.92
CA LEU A 813 16.06 15.50 8.49
C LEU A 813 14.57 15.38 8.14
N LYS A 814 13.89 14.33 8.63
CA LYS A 814 12.45 14.13 8.46
C LYS A 814 11.66 15.39 8.82
N CYS A 815 11.98 16.00 9.95
CA CYS A 815 11.20 17.13 10.48
C CYS A 815 11.59 18.50 9.91
N THR A 816 12.74 18.63 9.24
CA THR A 816 13.27 19.94 8.78
C THR A 816 13.29 20.10 7.27
N LEU A 817 13.28 18.98 6.52
CA LEU A 817 13.17 18.99 5.07
C LEU A 817 11.79 19.52 4.60
N PRO A 818 11.68 20.01 3.36
CA PRO A 818 10.41 20.41 2.74
C PRO A 818 9.44 19.23 2.61
N GLY A 819 8.24 19.38 3.16
CA GLY A 819 7.21 18.32 3.21
C GLY A 819 6.55 18.20 4.57
N VAL A 820 5.66 17.21 4.66
CA VAL A 820 4.91 16.87 5.88
C VAL A 820 5.57 15.66 6.55
N PRO A 821 6.26 15.82 7.69
CA PRO A 821 6.83 14.68 8.41
C PRO A 821 5.71 13.77 8.93
N ASP A 822 5.82 12.47 8.64
CA ASP A 822 4.93 11.45 9.16
C ASP A 822 5.60 10.66 10.31
N ILE A 823 4.81 10.40 11.35
CA ILE A 823 5.22 9.67 12.53
C ILE A 823 4.35 8.42 12.62
N TYR A 824 4.93 7.26 12.37
CA TYR A 824 4.25 6.00 12.62
C TYR A 824 4.15 5.75 14.14
N GLN A 825 3.03 5.17 14.59
CA GLN A 825 2.79 4.96 16.01
C GLN A 825 3.95 4.26 16.70
N GLY A 826 4.41 4.82 17.83
CA GLY A 826 5.51 4.26 18.60
C GLY A 826 6.92 4.70 18.17
N THR A 827 7.09 5.35 17.02
CA THR A 827 8.41 5.73 16.49
C THR A 827 9.02 7.01 17.10
N GLU A 828 8.36 7.63 18.07
CA GLU A 828 8.99 8.66 18.90
C GLU A 828 10.08 8.07 19.83
N PHE A 829 10.00 6.77 20.12
CA PHE A 829 11.07 5.97 20.73
C PHE A 829 11.79 5.16 19.64
N TRP A 830 12.70 4.25 20.04
CA TRP A 830 13.42 3.41 19.09
C TRP A 830 12.50 2.34 18.47
N ASP A 831 12.36 2.36 17.15
CA ASP A 831 11.60 1.38 16.38
C ASP A 831 12.51 0.29 15.82
N LEU A 832 12.53 -0.83 16.54
CA LEU A 832 13.30 -2.04 16.24
C LEU A 832 12.41 -3.17 15.71
N SER A 833 11.30 -2.80 15.07
CA SER A 833 10.35 -3.76 14.53
C SER A 833 10.88 -4.46 13.28
N LEU A 834 10.38 -5.65 13.02
CA LEU A 834 10.53 -6.40 11.77
C LEU A 834 9.30 -6.12 10.89
N VAL A 835 9.20 -6.84 9.76
CA VAL A 835 8.03 -6.77 8.88
C VAL A 835 6.75 -7.17 9.60
N ASP A 836 5.61 -6.67 9.13
CA ASP A 836 4.24 -7.10 9.49
C ASP A 836 4.15 -8.62 9.78
N PRO A 837 3.60 -9.06 10.93
CA PRO A 837 2.89 -8.28 11.95
C PRO A 837 3.73 -7.68 13.07
N ASP A 838 5.07 -7.79 13.04
CA ASP A 838 5.90 -7.31 14.15
C ASP A 838 5.90 -5.76 14.28
N ASN A 839 5.68 -5.03 13.19
CA ASN A 839 5.49 -3.57 13.17
C ASN A 839 4.07 -3.11 13.56
N ARG A 840 3.16 -4.05 13.90
CA ARG A 840 1.80 -3.75 14.39
C ARG A 840 1.62 -4.00 15.89
N ARG A 841 2.72 -4.23 16.62
CA ARG A 841 2.68 -4.42 18.08
C ARG A 841 2.09 -3.20 18.79
N THR A 842 1.51 -3.45 19.96
CA THR A 842 0.90 -2.43 20.82
C THR A 842 1.92 -1.37 21.25
N VAL A 843 1.49 -0.12 21.31
CA VAL A 843 2.32 1.02 21.72
C VAL A 843 2.01 1.42 23.16
N ASP A 844 3.04 1.52 24.00
CA ASP A 844 2.89 2.05 25.37
C ASP A 844 2.88 3.59 25.33
N TYR A 845 1.69 4.16 25.27
CA TYR A 845 1.45 5.61 25.34
C TYR A 845 1.59 6.19 26.75
N THR A 846 1.49 5.37 27.79
CA THR A 846 1.64 5.82 29.18
C THR A 846 3.09 6.20 29.43
N ALA A 847 4.04 5.33 29.08
CA ALA A 847 5.47 5.62 29.19
C ALA A 847 5.87 6.85 28.38
N ARG A 848 5.37 6.97 27.15
CA ARG A 848 5.62 8.12 26.26
C ARG A 848 5.09 9.43 26.82
N SER A 849 3.87 9.42 27.38
CA SER A 849 3.27 10.60 28.01
C SER A 849 4.05 11.03 29.26
N GLN A 850 4.53 10.08 30.06
CA GLN A 850 5.35 10.37 31.24
C GLN A 850 6.71 10.95 30.84
N ALA A 851 7.39 10.35 29.86
CA ALA A 851 8.69 10.83 29.37
C ALA A 851 8.60 12.25 28.79
N LEU A 852 7.55 12.55 28.01
CA LEU A 852 7.35 13.87 27.40
C LEU A 852 7.13 14.99 28.44
N LYS A 853 6.59 14.66 29.62
CA LYS A 853 6.36 15.61 30.72
C LYS A 853 7.63 15.92 31.52
N GLN A 854 8.65 15.08 31.46
CA GLN A 854 9.90 15.31 32.19
C GLN A 854 10.67 16.44 31.53
N ASP A 855 11.10 17.44 32.32
CA ASP A 855 11.93 18.53 31.82
C ASP A 855 13.43 18.30 32.07
N GLU A 856 14.01 17.37 31.30
CA GLU A 856 15.43 17.06 31.39
C GLU A 856 16.22 17.64 30.21
N PRO A 857 17.43 18.19 30.44
CA PRO A 857 18.31 18.65 29.37
C PRO A 857 18.66 17.55 28.37
N ALA A 858 18.67 17.89 27.07
CA ALA A 858 18.86 16.92 26.00
C ALA A 858 20.22 16.20 26.07
N ASP A 859 21.27 16.83 26.59
CA ASP A 859 22.58 16.18 26.76
C ASP A 859 22.59 15.10 27.86
N ARG A 860 21.73 15.24 28.88
CA ARG A 860 21.53 14.17 29.88
C ARG A 860 20.70 13.02 29.31
N LEU A 861 19.64 13.34 28.54
CA LEU A 861 18.88 12.32 27.81
C LEU A 861 19.78 11.54 26.82
N LEU A 862 20.69 12.23 26.13
CA LEU A 862 21.65 11.59 25.22
C LEU A 862 22.60 10.63 25.96
N ALA A 863 22.95 10.91 27.22
CA ALA A 863 23.79 10.02 28.02
C ALA A 863 23.09 8.68 28.37
N ARG A 864 21.75 8.67 28.38
CA ARG A 864 20.91 7.47 28.61
C ARG A 864 20.08 7.11 27.39
N TRP A 865 20.62 7.36 26.21
CA TRP A 865 19.94 7.25 24.92
C TRP A 865 19.16 5.95 24.69
N SER A 866 19.52 4.82 25.34
CA SER A 866 18.86 3.52 25.15
C SER A 866 17.37 3.53 25.48
N ASP A 867 16.91 4.46 26.33
CA ASP A 867 15.49 4.64 26.68
C ASP A 867 14.63 5.27 25.57
N GLY A 868 15.25 5.88 24.55
CA GLY A 868 14.56 6.54 23.44
C GLY A 868 14.01 7.94 23.76
N HIS A 869 14.12 8.41 25.00
CA HIS A 869 13.60 9.71 25.43
C HIS A 869 14.27 10.87 24.69
N ILE A 870 15.56 10.73 24.34
CA ILE A 870 16.27 11.74 23.54
C ILE A 870 15.63 11.94 22.16
N LYS A 871 15.20 10.86 21.50
CA LYS A 871 14.54 10.92 20.19
C LYS A 871 13.19 11.61 20.29
N GLN A 872 12.38 11.23 21.28
CA GLN A 872 11.09 11.87 21.57
C GLN A 872 11.27 13.37 21.86
N ARG A 873 12.27 13.74 22.67
CA ARG A 873 12.56 15.14 23.00
C ARG A 873 12.92 15.95 21.76
N ILE A 874 13.80 15.43 20.90
CA ILE A 874 14.20 16.12 19.65
C ILE A 874 12.98 16.28 18.73
N LEU A 875 12.18 15.23 18.57
CA LEU A 875 10.95 15.25 17.78
C LEU A 875 10.00 16.33 18.30
N ALA A 876 9.66 16.30 19.59
CA ALA A 876 8.73 17.26 20.20
C ALA A 876 9.20 18.71 20.07
N ARG A 877 10.50 18.99 20.25
CA ARG A 877 11.05 20.35 20.12
C ARG A 877 10.99 20.88 18.70
N ILE A 878 11.32 20.06 17.71
CA ILE A 878 11.23 20.48 16.30
C ILE A 878 9.78 20.62 15.86
N LEU A 879 8.88 19.71 16.27
CA LEU A 879 7.45 19.84 16.01
C LEU A 879 6.85 21.11 16.66
N GLY A 880 7.30 21.46 17.86
CA GLY A 880 6.96 22.72 18.52
C GLY A 880 7.43 23.96 17.73
N ASP A 881 8.66 23.95 17.20
CA ASP A 881 9.14 25.05 16.35
C ASP A 881 8.39 25.12 15.01
N ARG A 882 8.07 23.97 14.40
CA ARG A 882 7.16 23.89 13.24
C ARG A 882 5.80 24.48 13.53
N ALA A 883 5.29 24.28 14.75
CA ALA A 883 4.02 24.84 15.17
C ALA A 883 4.07 26.37 15.31
N ALA A 884 5.20 26.91 15.77
CA ALA A 884 5.44 28.34 15.92
C ALA A 884 5.75 29.06 14.59
N ALA A 885 6.32 28.36 13.60
CA ALA A 885 6.73 28.92 12.31
C ALA A 885 6.20 28.12 11.10
N PRO A 886 4.88 27.91 10.96
CA PRO A 886 4.32 27.00 9.97
C PRO A 886 4.71 27.36 8.53
N VAL A 887 4.71 28.66 8.18
CA VAL A 887 5.02 29.14 6.82
C VAL A 887 6.47 28.89 6.44
N LEU A 888 7.42 29.05 7.37
CA LEU A 888 8.82 28.70 7.11
C LEU A 888 8.94 27.23 6.70
N TYR A 889 8.26 26.34 7.40
CA TYR A 889 8.40 24.91 7.16
C TYR A 889 7.61 24.43 5.93
N SER A 890 6.46 25.04 5.61
CA SER A 890 5.66 24.68 4.43
C SER A 890 6.15 25.33 3.14
N GLU A 891 6.64 26.57 3.19
CA GLU A 891 6.92 27.40 2.01
C GLU A 891 8.37 27.91 1.93
N GLY A 892 9.14 27.81 3.02
CA GLY A 892 10.52 28.29 3.04
C GLY A 892 11.40 27.59 2.01
N ASP A 893 12.37 28.36 1.51
CA ASP A 893 13.33 27.93 0.50
C ASP A 893 14.21 26.76 0.98
N TYR A 894 15.10 26.30 0.09
CA TYR A 894 16.09 25.28 0.42
C TYR A 894 17.43 25.58 -0.23
N HIS A 895 18.45 25.82 0.60
CA HIS A 895 19.82 26.07 0.16
C HIS A 895 20.79 25.13 0.88
N PRO A 896 21.53 24.27 0.16
CA PRO A 896 22.61 23.48 0.75
C PRO A 896 23.66 24.37 1.40
N LEU A 897 24.26 23.91 2.50
CA LEU A 897 25.38 24.59 3.15
C LEU A 897 26.57 23.65 3.22
N ASP A 898 27.67 24.04 2.58
CA ASP A 898 28.92 23.28 2.62
C ASP A 898 29.73 23.64 3.86
N ALA A 899 30.13 22.63 4.62
CA ALA A 899 31.10 22.79 5.70
C ALA A 899 32.52 22.96 5.12
N SER A 900 33.34 23.78 5.78
CA SER A 900 34.73 24.04 5.41
C SER A 900 35.72 23.43 6.41
N GLY A 901 36.93 23.09 5.96
CA GLY A 901 38.00 22.53 6.80
C GLY A 901 38.04 20.99 6.83
N PRO A 902 38.66 20.39 7.86
CA PRO A 902 38.75 18.93 7.99
C PRO A 902 37.39 18.29 8.34
N GLN A 903 37.23 17.00 8.10
CA GLN A 903 36.04 16.21 8.52
C GLN A 903 34.68 16.66 7.94
N THR A 904 34.66 17.52 6.92
CA THR A 904 33.43 18.08 6.34
C THR A 904 32.50 17.02 5.74
N ARG A 905 33.05 15.91 5.23
CA ARG A 905 32.27 14.76 4.73
C ARG A 905 31.32 14.14 5.77
N HIS A 906 31.54 14.43 7.05
CA HIS A 906 30.74 13.96 8.19
C HIS A 906 29.59 14.89 8.57
N VAL A 907 29.40 15.99 7.84
CA VAL A 907 28.33 16.96 8.07
C VAL A 907 27.46 17.06 6.84
N LEU A 908 26.15 16.98 7.03
CA LEU A 908 25.15 17.33 6.04
C LEU A 908 24.38 18.54 6.57
N ALA A 909 24.35 19.64 5.82
CA ALA A 909 23.72 20.87 6.27
C ALA A 909 22.97 21.63 5.18
N PHE A 910 21.95 22.37 5.58
CA PHE A 910 21.17 23.24 4.68
C PHE A 910 20.50 24.36 5.47
N ARG A 911 20.12 25.40 4.74
CA ARG A 911 19.33 26.54 5.19
C ARG A 911 17.95 26.49 4.56
N ARG A 912 16.94 26.91 5.33
CA ARG A 912 15.62 27.29 4.85
C ARG A 912 15.29 28.69 5.33
N SER A 913 14.75 29.52 4.47
CA SER A 913 14.39 30.90 4.77
C SER A 913 13.03 31.25 4.19
N ASN A 914 12.29 32.09 4.91
CA ASN A 914 11.06 32.71 4.45
C ASN A 914 10.99 34.14 5.01
N GLY A 915 11.33 35.14 4.21
CA GLY A 915 11.47 36.53 4.69
C GLY A 915 12.55 36.64 5.79
N PRO A 916 12.27 37.24 6.96
CA PRO A 916 13.23 37.40 8.05
C PRO A 916 13.49 36.09 8.83
N GLU A 917 12.63 35.10 8.65
CA GLU A 917 12.70 33.83 9.35
C GLU A 917 13.70 32.90 8.65
N THR A 918 14.71 32.42 9.39
CA THR A 918 15.68 31.44 8.88
C THR A 918 15.82 30.24 9.83
N LEU A 919 16.02 29.07 9.22
CA LEU A 919 16.34 27.79 9.85
C LEU A 919 17.63 27.25 9.24
N ILE A 920 18.59 26.82 10.06
CA ILE A 920 19.76 26.06 9.61
C ILE A 920 19.72 24.69 10.26
N THR A 921 19.80 23.64 9.45
CA THR A 921 19.88 22.27 9.92
C THR A 921 21.28 21.73 9.61
N ALA A 922 21.91 21.10 10.60
CA ALA A 922 23.17 20.39 10.42
C ALA A 922 23.11 19.06 11.19
N VAL A 923 23.42 17.95 10.50
CA VAL A 923 23.44 16.61 11.09
C VAL A 923 24.77 15.93 10.83
N CYS A 924 25.21 15.10 11.78
CA CYS A 924 26.38 14.25 11.60
C CYS A 924 26.07 12.99 10.80
N ARG A 925 27.03 12.53 10.00
CA ARG A 925 27.01 11.25 9.29
C ARG A 925 28.37 10.56 9.31
N LEU A 926 28.36 9.23 9.19
CA LEU A 926 29.57 8.42 8.97
C LEU A 926 30.66 8.49 10.06
N LEU A 927 30.27 8.50 11.35
CA LEU A 927 31.20 8.65 12.49
C LEU A 927 31.82 7.34 13.02
N GLY A 928 31.67 6.23 12.29
CA GLY A 928 32.07 4.88 12.70
C GLY A 928 33.55 4.69 13.04
N HIS A 929 34.45 5.53 12.52
CA HIS A 929 35.89 5.45 12.81
C HIS A 929 36.32 6.28 14.04
N VAL A 930 35.40 7.03 14.65
CA VAL A 930 35.70 8.03 15.69
C VAL A 930 35.01 7.71 17.01
N ILE A 931 33.73 7.33 16.92
CA ILE A 931 32.90 7.13 18.09
C ILE A 931 33.29 5.83 18.78
N SER A 932 33.16 5.72 20.10
CA SER A 932 33.32 4.46 20.85
C SER A 932 31.97 3.77 21.04
N ALA A 933 31.93 2.53 21.56
CA ALA A 933 30.69 1.76 21.68
C ALA A 933 29.62 2.40 22.59
N ASP A 934 30.00 3.31 23.50
CA ASP A 934 29.10 3.83 24.55
C ASP A 934 28.85 5.35 24.48
N LYS A 935 29.19 6.02 23.37
CA LYS A 935 29.07 7.48 23.26
C LYS A 935 28.45 7.94 21.95
N LEU A 936 27.32 8.64 21.99
CA LEU A 936 26.68 9.23 20.82
C LEU A 936 27.23 10.63 20.47
N SER A 937 28.48 10.92 20.79
CA SER A 937 29.10 12.20 20.43
C SER A 937 30.57 12.02 20.10
N PRO A 938 31.03 12.54 18.95
CA PRO A 938 32.44 12.53 18.64
C PRO A 938 33.21 13.47 19.60
N PRO A 939 34.47 13.18 19.93
CA PRO A 939 35.30 14.10 20.72
C PRO A 939 35.40 15.46 20.04
N ARG A 940 35.35 16.57 20.78
CA ARG A 940 35.43 17.92 20.19
C ARG A 940 36.69 18.15 19.34
N ALA A 941 37.79 17.50 19.69
CA ALA A 941 39.05 17.57 18.96
C ALA A 941 38.96 16.98 17.54
N PHE A 942 38.05 16.02 17.30
CA PHE A 942 37.84 15.39 15.99
C PHE A 942 37.54 16.44 14.91
N TRP A 943 36.69 17.41 15.23
CA TRP A 943 36.28 18.46 14.30
C TRP A 943 37.40 19.46 13.97
N GLY A 944 38.49 19.52 14.74
CA GLY A 944 39.62 20.41 14.46
C GLY A 944 39.21 21.87 14.22
N ALA A 945 39.54 22.37 13.03
CA ALA A 945 39.21 23.72 12.54
C ALA A 945 37.99 23.75 11.61
N ALA A 946 37.15 22.70 11.60
CA ALA A 946 35.98 22.62 10.73
C ALA A 946 34.92 23.67 11.10
N THR A 947 34.32 24.28 10.08
CA THR A 947 33.37 25.39 10.19
C THR A 947 32.15 25.18 9.30
N LEU A 948 31.05 25.85 9.66
CA LEU A 948 29.83 25.92 8.87
C LEU A 948 29.46 27.40 8.66
N PRO A 949 29.11 27.83 7.44
CA PRO A 949 28.71 29.22 7.19
C PRO A 949 27.36 29.48 7.87
N VAL A 950 27.38 30.25 8.96
CA VAL A 950 26.19 30.68 9.71
C VAL A 950 26.08 32.21 9.62
N PRO A 951 25.00 32.77 9.04
CA PRO A 951 24.85 34.22 8.89
C PRO A 951 24.93 34.96 10.22
N ALA A 952 25.33 36.22 10.19
CA ALA A 952 25.40 37.07 11.38
C ALA A 952 24.02 37.22 12.02
N GLY A 953 23.96 37.15 13.35
CA GLY A 953 22.72 37.32 14.08
C GLY A 953 22.67 36.53 15.38
N ARG A 954 21.50 36.57 16.03
CA ARG A 954 21.20 35.76 17.20
C ARG A 954 20.46 34.52 16.76
N TRP A 955 20.89 33.37 17.27
CA TRP A 955 20.37 32.07 16.92
C TRP A 955 19.97 31.31 18.17
N ARG A 956 18.82 30.64 18.12
CA ARG A 956 18.37 29.68 19.12
C ARG A 956 18.50 28.27 18.53
N GLU A 957 19.22 27.40 19.23
CA GLU A 957 19.26 25.98 18.90
C GLU A 957 17.99 25.31 19.42
N VAL A 958 17.14 24.80 18.54
CA VAL A 958 15.78 24.32 18.84
C VAL A 958 15.80 23.08 19.76
N THR A 959 16.77 22.20 19.61
CA THR A 959 16.78 20.90 20.31
C THR A 959 17.34 20.96 21.74
N THR A 960 18.09 22.00 22.08
CA THR A 960 18.80 22.22 23.34
C THR A 960 18.47 23.57 23.99
N GLU A 961 17.72 24.43 23.29
CA GLU A 961 17.30 25.78 23.70
C GLU A 961 18.45 26.76 23.97
N ARG A 962 19.67 26.41 23.55
CA ARG A 962 20.83 27.28 23.69
C ARG A 962 20.76 28.44 22.71
N GLU A 963 21.00 29.65 23.20
CA GLU A 963 21.23 30.79 22.33
C GLU A 963 22.71 31.01 22.07
N PHE A 964 23.03 31.54 20.89
CA PHE A 964 24.37 32.05 20.59
C PHE A 964 24.30 33.16 19.53
N VAL A 965 25.35 33.99 19.51
CA VAL A 965 25.51 35.10 18.56
C VAL A 965 26.63 34.76 17.59
N THR A 966 26.39 34.99 16.31
CA THR A 966 27.36 34.85 15.23
C THR A 966 27.61 36.22 14.60
N ASP A 967 28.84 36.49 14.21
CA ASP A 967 29.28 37.71 13.53
C ASP A 967 29.22 37.58 11.99
N GLY A 968 28.67 36.46 11.49
CA GLY A 968 28.61 36.13 10.07
C GLY A 968 29.87 35.46 9.54
N SER A 969 30.86 35.22 10.40
CA SER A 969 31.98 34.34 10.07
C SER A 969 31.59 32.86 10.19
N ASP A 970 32.43 32.02 9.60
CA ASP A 970 32.40 30.58 9.66
C ASP A 970 32.33 30.05 11.11
N TYR A 971 31.19 29.46 11.50
CA TYR A 971 30.95 29.03 12.86
C TYR A 971 31.60 27.66 13.16
N PRO A 972 32.39 27.51 14.23
CA PRO A 972 33.09 26.24 14.50
C PRO A 972 32.14 25.08 14.77
N ILE A 973 32.26 23.99 13.98
CA ILE A 973 31.42 22.78 14.13
C ILE A 973 31.58 22.16 15.52
N ARG A 974 32.78 22.21 16.11
CA ARG A 974 33.04 21.75 17.49
C ARG A 974 32.19 22.47 18.56
N LYS A 975 31.74 23.70 18.29
CA LYS A 975 30.84 24.47 19.17
C LYS A 975 29.38 24.19 18.84
N LEU A 976 29.08 23.96 17.57
CA LEU A 976 27.74 23.59 17.08
C LEU A 976 27.30 22.25 17.70
N PHE A 977 28.11 21.20 17.54
CA PHE A 977 27.83 19.86 18.08
C PHE A 977 28.36 19.66 19.51
N ALA A 978 28.42 20.72 20.31
CA ALA A 978 29.00 20.67 21.65
C ALA A 978 28.14 19.92 22.68
N LYS A 979 26.85 19.70 22.37
CA LYS A 979 25.84 19.07 23.24
C LYS A 979 25.19 17.85 22.60
N LEU A 980 24.79 17.97 21.33
CA LEU A 980 24.22 16.90 20.53
C LEU A 980 24.98 16.79 19.19
N PRO A 981 25.01 15.61 18.54
CA PRO A 981 25.60 15.39 17.20
C PRO A 981 24.71 15.91 16.05
N ILE A 982 23.78 16.81 16.38
CA ILE A 982 22.82 17.46 15.49
C ILE A 982 22.66 18.92 15.95
N ALA A 983 22.22 19.79 15.04
CA ALA A 983 21.86 21.15 15.38
C ALA A 983 20.74 21.66 14.46
N VAL A 984 19.75 22.31 15.06
CA VAL A 984 18.68 23.00 14.34
C VAL A 984 18.63 24.44 14.86
N LEU A 985 19.09 25.39 14.05
CA LEU A 985 19.23 26.80 14.45
C LEU A 985 18.10 27.63 13.88
N ARG A 986 17.36 28.31 14.75
CA ARG A 986 16.32 29.26 14.40
C ARG A 986 16.83 30.68 14.61
N SER A 987 16.68 31.56 13.63
CA SER A 987 16.99 32.98 13.81
C SER A 987 16.07 33.58 14.87
N VAL A 988 16.64 34.34 15.82
CA VAL A 988 15.88 35.13 16.79
C VAL A 988 15.70 36.52 16.17
N ILE A 989 14.45 36.88 15.89
CA ILE A 989 14.07 38.17 15.29
C ILE A 989 14.07 39.25 16.36
#